data_AF-A0A1Y2BVB8-F1
#
_entry.id   AF-A0A1Y2BVB8-F1
#
_cell.length_a   1.000
_cell.length_b   1.000
_cell.length_c   1.000
_cell.angle_alpha   90.00
_cell.angle_beta   90.00
_cell.angle_gamma   90.00
#
_symmetry.space_group_name_H-M   'P 1'
#
loop_
_entity.id
_entity.type
_entity.pdbx_description
1 polymer ?
#
loop_
_entity_poly.entity_id
_entity_poly.type
_entity_poly.pdbx_seq_one_letter_code
_entity_poly.pdbx_strand_id
1 'polypeptide(L)'
;MILKNILKAISFFVVFSGSFVLSSTLEEDCKSIKKYNNSVICEVENGTEISVTINRDIKKEDLNKVIKYISSFKEIIKFYLEDAELTEIPDSVCQFKNLKILDISGNKISKLPECISELKNIQELDLNSNKLTTLPDGICKLTKLQELSLFFNKITKLPDCIGELKNLKTFEFTENKLKVIPDGICKLTKLESLRFDYNELTKLPDCIGELKNLKTFDLSKNKLKVIPDGICKLTKLESLDFEDNELIKIPSCIDQLKNVISANFGNELTTVPDSICKLTELELLIFNDNKLTKLPDCIKKLTHLVVLEIKNNQLTELPDSICQLTNLKTLIFDNNKVTKLPECIFKLKNLRTINGNYNKIEKLPDNVCKSEVKFIQMIGNPLIEIQECISQMENLAYIRYDPEDPYNELSEGEERYDIGDSDKIISKNNHCGMGIGRCPNGQCCSRNGRCGTSESHCAPYNGCQYRFGMCKVEKVLEKGRCGGEYGSCPSGECCSKYGWCGRSDKHCGSGCQSEFGQCQSSTSTKKPSITTTTTTTTTTTATTKSSLPTSTNGKCGSKDGKCPSGECCSKYGWCGRSDKHCGSGCQSEFGQCHSSTSTKKPSITTTTTTTTTTTTATTKSSLPTSTNGKCGSKDGKCPSGECCSKYGWCGKSEAYCGSGCQSEFGHCK
;
A
#
# COMPACT_ATOMS: atom_id res chain seq x y z
N MET A 1 -21.35 53.95 -65.76
CA MET A 1 -20.07 53.24 -65.57
C MET A 1 -19.39 53.59 -64.23
N ILE A 2 -20.15 53.92 -63.17
CA ILE A 2 -19.64 54.28 -61.82
C ILE A 2 -20.17 53.33 -60.72
N LEU A 3 -20.98 52.31 -61.06
CA LEU A 3 -21.48 51.33 -60.08
C LEU A 3 -20.68 50.01 -60.02
N LYS A 4 -19.72 49.77 -60.92
CA LYS A 4 -18.90 48.54 -60.93
C LYS A 4 -17.61 48.62 -60.09
N ASN A 5 -17.24 49.81 -59.60
CA ASN A 5 -16.03 50.01 -58.78
C ASN A 5 -16.31 50.15 -57.27
N ILE A 6 -17.56 50.18 -56.83
CA ILE A 6 -17.89 50.19 -55.39
C ILE A 6 -18.00 48.76 -54.82
N LEU A 7 -18.32 47.75 -55.64
CA LEU A 7 -18.33 46.34 -55.21
C LEU A 7 -16.96 45.64 -55.19
N LYS A 8 -15.89 46.25 -55.72
CA LYS A 8 -14.52 45.72 -55.60
C LYS A 8 -13.70 46.35 -54.46
N ALA A 9 -14.23 47.38 -53.80
CA ALA A 9 -13.56 48.07 -52.68
C ALA A 9 -14.03 47.59 -51.29
N ILE A 10 -14.97 46.64 -51.21
CA ILE A 10 -15.41 46.02 -49.94
C ILE A 10 -14.65 44.70 -49.66
N SER A 11 -13.70 44.31 -50.51
CA SER A 11 -12.88 43.11 -50.32
C SER A 11 -11.47 43.35 -49.76
N PHE A 12 -11.12 44.58 -49.36
CA PHE A 12 -9.81 44.87 -48.76
C PHE A 12 -10.00 45.98 -47.72
N PHE A 13 -9.59 45.71 -46.48
CA PHE A 13 -9.68 46.58 -45.28
C PHE A 13 -10.96 46.50 -44.44
N VAL A 14 -11.19 45.33 -43.84
CA VAL A 14 -11.30 45.25 -42.37
C VAL A 14 -10.40 44.11 -41.90
N VAL A 15 -9.13 44.45 -41.65
CA VAL A 15 -8.26 43.67 -40.76
C VAL A 15 -8.26 44.43 -39.44
N PHE A 16 -9.06 43.95 -38.50
CA PHE A 16 -8.84 44.15 -37.07
C PHE A 16 -9.01 42.79 -36.39
N SER A 17 -7.86 42.25 -35.99
CA SER A 17 -7.62 41.20 -34.98
C SER A 17 -8.52 39.96 -34.99
N GLY A 18 -7.98 38.88 -35.57
CA GLY A 18 -8.56 37.54 -35.53
C GLY A 18 -8.81 37.02 -34.11
N SER A 19 -10.05 36.66 -33.85
CA SER A 19 -10.53 35.69 -32.86
C SER A 19 -12.02 35.45 -33.17
N PHE A 20 -12.53 34.23 -32.95
CA PHE A 20 -13.98 33.89 -32.90
C PHE A 20 -14.79 33.71 -34.20
N VAL A 21 -14.40 32.82 -35.12
CA VAL A 21 -15.40 32.20 -36.05
C VAL A 21 -15.34 30.66 -36.12
N LEU A 22 -14.26 30.03 -35.64
CA LEU A 22 -14.19 28.55 -35.55
C LEU A 22 -14.81 27.98 -34.25
N SER A 23 -14.91 28.77 -33.17
CA SER A 23 -15.41 28.23 -31.89
C SER A 23 -16.94 28.11 -31.83
N SER A 24 -17.69 28.87 -32.63
CA SER A 24 -19.16 28.87 -32.54
C SER A 24 -19.78 27.54 -33.00
N THR A 25 -19.19 26.88 -34.00
CA THR A 25 -19.68 25.58 -34.50
C THR A 25 -19.31 24.44 -33.55
N LEU A 26 -18.09 24.42 -33.00
CA LEU A 26 -17.65 23.39 -32.04
C LEU A 26 -18.46 23.44 -30.74
N GLU A 27 -18.76 24.65 -30.26
CA GLU A 27 -19.63 24.80 -29.10
C GLU A 27 -21.06 24.32 -29.38
N GLU A 28 -21.56 24.53 -30.59
CA GLU A 28 -22.89 24.07 -31.01
C GLU A 28 -22.94 22.54 -31.16
N ASP A 29 -21.86 21.93 -31.66
CA ASP A 29 -21.67 20.48 -31.67
C ASP A 29 -21.67 19.91 -30.25
N CYS A 30 -20.88 20.49 -29.34
CA CYS A 30 -20.88 20.05 -27.94
C CYS A 30 -22.24 20.23 -27.25
N LYS A 31 -22.96 21.32 -27.54
CA LYS A 31 -24.35 21.52 -27.05
C LYS A 31 -25.28 20.42 -27.57
N SER A 32 -25.14 20.05 -28.84
CA SER A 32 -25.92 18.97 -29.46
C SER A 32 -25.62 17.60 -28.84
N ILE A 33 -24.34 17.31 -28.58
CA ILE A 33 -23.88 16.09 -27.90
C ILE A 33 -24.46 15.98 -26.48
N LYS A 34 -24.34 17.05 -25.68
CA LYS A 34 -24.88 17.10 -24.31
C LYS A 34 -26.40 16.94 -24.30
N LYS A 35 -27.10 17.51 -25.29
CA LYS A 35 -28.56 17.38 -25.43
C LYS A 35 -28.98 15.96 -25.82
N TYR A 36 -28.15 15.22 -26.56
CA TYR A 36 -28.45 13.84 -26.95
C TYR A 36 -28.50 12.90 -25.74
N ASN A 37 -27.54 13.04 -24.81
CA ASN A 37 -27.53 12.26 -23.58
C ASN A 37 -26.82 13.01 -22.45
N ASN A 38 -27.52 13.18 -21.32
CA ASN A 38 -27.03 13.92 -20.16
C ASN A 38 -25.84 13.25 -19.45
N SER A 39 -25.57 11.97 -19.74
CA SER A 39 -24.39 11.26 -19.25
C SER A 39 -23.12 11.61 -20.05
N VAL A 40 -23.21 12.42 -21.11
CA VAL A 40 -22.06 12.79 -21.94
C VAL A 40 -21.60 14.20 -21.60
N ILE A 41 -20.33 14.30 -21.18
CA ILE A 41 -19.61 15.55 -21.03
C ILE A 41 -18.88 15.82 -22.34
N CYS A 42 -18.96 17.04 -22.84
CA CYS A 42 -18.30 17.48 -24.06
C CYS A 42 -17.62 18.81 -23.83
N GLU A 43 -16.34 18.89 -24.18
CA GLU A 43 -15.49 20.06 -23.95
C GLU A 43 -14.75 20.41 -25.23
N VAL A 44 -14.72 21.70 -25.56
CA VAL A 44 -13.93 22.23 -26.68
C VAL A 44 -12.55 22.59 -26.15
N GLU A 45 -11.53 21.89 -26.63
CA GLU A 45 -10.14 22.14 -26.29
C GLU A 45 -9.46 23.01 -27.34
N ASN A 46 -8.71 24.02 -26.88
CA ASN A 46 -7.87 24.88 -27.70
C ASN A 46 -8.58 25.50 -28.93
N GLY A 47 -9.92 25.62 -28.87
CA GLY A 47 -10.76 26.17 -29.93
C GLY A 47 -10.82 25.38 -31.23
N THR A 48 -10.29 24.16 -31.29
CA THR A 48 -10.18 23.36 -32.53
C THR A 48 -10.52 21.89 -32.37
N GLU A 49 -10.60 21.39 -31.13
CA GLU A 49 -10.68 19.98 -30.82
C GLU A 49 -11.80 19.73 -29.82
N ILE A 50 -12.43 18.55 -29.87
CA ILE A 50 -13.45 18.13 -28.92
C ILE A 50 -12.94 16.94 -28.11
N SER A 51 -13.14 17.06 -26.80
CA SER A 51 -13.00 16.00 -25.82
C SER A 51 -14.38 15.56 -25.37
N VAL A 52 -14.60 14.25 -25.32
CA VAL A 52 -15.85 13.66 -24.84
C VAL A 52 -15.58 12.67 -23.72
N THR A 53 -16.28 12.82 -22.60
CA THR A 53 -16.25 11.90 -21.47
C THR A 53 -17.65 11.35 -21.23
N ILE A 54 -17.76 10.03 -21.10
CA ILE A 54 -19.02 9.38 -20.75
C ILE A 54 -19.02 9.09 -19.24
N ASN A 55 -20.03 9.59 -18.55
CA ASN A 55 -20.22 9.41 -17.13
C ASN A 55 -20.58 7.94 -16.79
N ARG A 56 -20.23 7.51 -15.58
CA ARG A 56 -20.29 6.13 -15.08
C ARG A 56 -21.70 5.52 -15.07
N ASP A 57 -22.73 6.36 -15.06
CA ASP A 57 -24.14 5.93 -14.95
C ASP A 57 -24.78 5.50 -16.27
N ILE A 58 -24.05 5.51 -17.40
CA ILE A 58 -24.62 5.14 -18.69
C ILE A 58 -25.00 3.65 -18.73
N LYS A 59 -26.22 3.34 -19.16
CA LYS A 59 -26.62 1.95 -19.42
C LYS A 59 -25.92 1.43 -20.67
N LYS A 60 -25.47 0.17 -20.64
CA LYS A 60 -24.77 -0.49 -21.76
C LYS A 60 -25.56 -0.44 -23.09
N GLU A 61 -26.89 -0.58 -23.02
CA GLU A 61 -27.78 -0.51 -24.21
C GLU A 61 -27.80 0.87 -24.88
N ASP A 62 -27.59 1.93 -24.10
CA ASP A 62 -27.56 3.31 -24.57
C ASP A 62 -26.17 3.72 -25.04
N LEU A 63 -25.10 3.11 -24.49
CA LEU A 63 -23.72 3.38 -24.86
C LEU A 63 -23.48 3.22 -26.37
N ASN A 64 -23.98 2.13 -26.99
CA ASN A 64 -23.82 1.91 -28.43
C ASN A 64 -24.48 3.03 -29.27
N LYS A 65 -25.67 3.48 -28.86
CA LYS A 65 -26.40 4.54 -29.56
C LYS A 65 -25.67 5.88 -29.40
N VAL A 66 -25.21 6.17 -28.19
CA VAL A 66 -24.42 7.37 -27.89
C VAL A 66 -23.15 7.38 -28.72
N ILE A 67 -22.32 6.33 -28.64
CA ILE A 67 -21.07 6.21 -29.41
C ILE A 67 -21.34 6.39 -30.91
N LYS A 68 -22.36 5.71 -31.46
CA LYS A 68 -22.71 5.84 -32.88
C LYS A 68 -23.08 7.28 -33.25
N TYR A 69 -23.86 7.97 -32.41
CA TYR A 69 -24.23 9.36 -32.63
C TYR A 69 -23.01 10.29 -32.57
N ILE A 70 -22.23 10.23 -31.49
CA ILE A 70 -21.09 11.13 -31.29
C ILE A 70 -19.93 10.84 -32.25
N SER A 71 -19.78 9.61 -32.75
CA SER A 71 -18.72 9.27 -33.72
C SER A 71 -18.85 9.99 -35.07
N SER A 72 -19.99 10.62 -35.35
CA SER A 72 -20.20 11.44 -36.56
C SER A 72 -19.47 12.79 -36.53
N PHE A 73 -19.08 13.27 -35.34
CA PHE A 73 -18.36 14.53 -35.14
C PHE A 73 -16.85 14.29 -35.32
N LYS A 74 -16.26 14.90 -36.36
CA LYS A 74 -14.88 14.64 -36.80
C LYS A 74 -13.84 15.31 -35.91
N GLU A 75 -14.28 16.30 -35.15
CA GLU A 75 -13.53 17.16 -34.28
C GLU A 75 -13.26 16.49 -32.93
N ILE A 76 -13.94 15.38 -32.63
CA ILE A 76 -13.65 14.53 -31.48
C ILE A 76 -12.32 13.83 -31.69
N ILE A 77 -11.36 14.21 -30.84
CA ILE A 77 -10.01 13.64 -30.84
C ILE A 77 -9.67 12.94 -29.52
N LYS A 78 -10.45 13.17 -28.46
CA LYS A 78 -10.28 12.52 -27.16
C LYS A 78 -11.59 11.91 -26.71
N PHE A 79 -11.55 10.65 -26.30
CA PHE A 79 -12.71 9.92 -25.84
C PHE A 79 -12.37 9.17 -24.56
N TYR A 80 -13.07 9.51 -23.49
CA TYR A 80 -12.90 8.95 -22.15
C TYR A 80 -14.16 8.19 -21.74
N LEU A 81 -13.99 6.94 -21.35
CA LEU A 81 -15.04 6.03 -20.91
C LEU A 81 -14.53 5.21 -19.74
N GLU A 82 -14.20 5.92 -18.67
CA GLU A 82 -13.61 5.36 -17.45
C GLU A 82 -14.70 4.84 -16.50
N ASP A 83 -14.41 3.77 -15.76
CA ASP A 83 -15.22 3.31 -14.62
C ASP A 83 -16.72 3.07 -14.92
N ALA A 84 -17.06 2.69 -16.15
CA ALA A 84 -18.43 2.42 -16.60
C ALA A 84 -18.85 0.94 -16.46
N GLU A 85 -18.07 0.16 -15.69
CA GLU A 85 -18.25 -1.28 -15.47
C GLU A 85 -18.35 -2.15 -16.74
N LEU A 86 -17.82 -1.67 -17.87
CA LEU A 86 -18.03 -2.31 -19.17
C LEU A 86 -17.33 -3.66 -19.25
N THR A 87 -18.05 -4.69 -19.68
CA THR A 87 -17.49 -6.03 -19.91
C THR A 87 -16.91 -6.20 -21.31
N GLU A 88 -17.34 -5.36 -22.25
CA GLU A 88 -16.91 -5.29 -23.63
C GLU A 88 -17.06 -3.85 -24.13
N ILE A 89 -16.23 -3.46 -25.09
CA ILE A 89 -16.36 -2.20 -25.81
C ILE A 89 -16.96 -2.49 -27.20
N PRO A 90 -17.98 -1.76 -27.65
CA PRO A 90 -18.62 -2.03 -28.93
C PRO A 90 -17.76 -1.62 -30.12
N ASP A 91 -17.90 -2.33 -31.23
CA ASP A 91 -17.19 -2.01 -32.49
C ASP A 91 -17.44 -0.59 -32.99
N SER A 92 -18.56 0.03 -32.60
CA SER A 92 -18.85 1.43 -32.94
C SER A 92 -17.80 2.41 -32.41
N VAL A 93 -17.02 2.06 -31.38
CA VAL A 93 -15.88 2.89 -30.93
C VAL A 93 -14.85 3.10 -32.04
N CYS A 94 -14.74 2.15 -32.97
CA CYS A 94 -13.82 2.22 -34.10
C CYS A 94 -14.24 3.26 -35.15
N GLN A 95 -15.41 3.89 -35.01
CA GLN A 95 -15.92 4.91 -35.93
C GLN A 95 -15.26 6.29 -35.71
N PHE A 96 -14.62 6.55 -34.56
CA PHE A 96 -13.87 7.79 -34.31
C PHE A 96 -12.54 7.84 -35.10
N LYS A 97 -12.60 8.04 -36.42
CA LYS A 97 -11.42 7.93 -37.30
C LYS A 97 -10.30 8.94 -37.01
N ASN A 98 -10.61 10.05 -36.32
CA ASN A 98 -9.66 11.10 -35.97
C ASN A 98 -9.17 11.03 -34.52
N LEU A 99 -9.58 10.00 -33.77
CA LEU A 99 -9.24 9.86 -32.36
C LEU A 99 -7.72 9.79 -32.16
N LYS A 100 -7.22 10.61 -31.23
CA LYS A 100 -5.83 10.66 -30.77
C LYS A 100 -5.68 10.03 -29.39
N ILE A 101 -6.67 10.23 -28.50
CA ILE A 101 -6.65 9.69 -27.14
C ILE A 101 -7.90 8.84 -26.94
N LEU A 102 -7.70 7.60 -26.52
CA LEU A 102 -8.76 6.70 -26.09
C LEU A 102 -8.44 6.21 -24.69
N ASP A 103 -9.30 6.55 -23.73
CA ASP A 103 -9.24 6.04 -22.38
C ASP A 103 -10.49 5.20 -22.10
N ILE A 104 -10.28 3.91 -21.83
CA ILE A 104 -11.32 2.98 -21.40
C ILE A 104 -10.91 2.26 -20.12
N SER A 105 -10.10 2.91 -19.30
CA SER A 105 -9.59 2.37 -18.05
C SER A 105 -10.68 2.15 -16.99
N GLY A 106 -10.38 1.38 -15.94
CA GLY A 106 -11.30 1.16 -14.82
C GLY A 106 -12.56 0.33 -15.16
N ASN A 107 -12.56 -0.37 -16.29
CA ASN A 107 -13.69 -1.20 -16.72
C ASN A 107 -13.48 -2.69 -16.38
N LYS A 108 -14.36 -3.55 -16.90
CA LYS A 108 -14.31 -5.02 -16.74
C LYS A 108 -14.02 -5.69 -18.09
N ILE A 109 -13.37 -5.00 -19.02
CA ILE A 109 -13.20 -5.41 -20.42
C ILE A 109 -12.26 -6.61 -20.48
N SER A 110 -12.72 -7.70 -21.09
CA SER A 110 -11.94 -8.94 -21.19
C SER A 110 -11.17 -9.10 -22.51
N LYS A 111 -11.62 -8.40 -23.57
CA LYS A 111 -11.03 -8.38 -24.91
C LYS A 111 -11.29 -7.04 -25.60
N LEU A 112 -10.35 -6.61 -26.43
CA LEU A 112 -10.55 -5.49 -27.35
C LEU A 112 -11.13 -5.99 -28.68
N PRO A 113 -11.93 -5.17 -29.38
CA PRO A 113 -12.43 -5.49 -30.70
C PRO A 113 -11.29 -5.42 -31.74
N GLU A 114 -11.32 -6.29 -32.74
CA GLU A 114 -10.33 -6.32 -33.82
C GLU A 114 -10.29 -5.01 -34.63
N CYS A 115 -11.43 -4.31 -34.68
CA CYS A 115 -11.53 -3.02 -35.36
C CYS A 115 -10.74 -1.90 -34.69
N ILE A 116 -10.17 -2.11 -33.48
CA ILE A 116 -9.32 -1.11 -32.82
C ILE A 116 -8.18 -0.65 -33.75
N SER A 117 -7.73 -1.55 -34.63
CA SER A 117 -6.72 -1.30 -35.65
C SER A 117 -7.09 -0.24 -36.71
N GLU A 118 -8.36 0.17 -36.77
CA GLU A 118 -8.85 1.23 -37.65
C GLU A 118 -8.60 2.64 -37.10
N LEU A 119 -8.31 2.78 -35.80
CA LEU A 119 -8.07 4.05 -35.12
C LEU A 119 -6.63 4.56 -35.35
N LYS A 120 -6.24 4.69 -36.62
CA LYS A 120 -4.86 4.96 -37.09
C LYS A 120 -4.22 6.25 -36.57
N ASN A 121 -5.01 7.15 -35.97
CA ASN A 121 -4.57 8.42 -35.43
C ASN A 121 -4.28 8.40 -33.93
N ILE A 122 -4.54 7.29 -33.25
CA ILE A 122 -4.30 7.16 -31.80
C ILE A 122 -2.81 7.37 -31.50
N GLN A 123 -2.59 8.18 -30.47
CA GLN A 123 -1.31 8.52 -29.86
C GLN A 123 -1.26 8.02 -28.42
N GLU A 124 -2.39 8.01 -27.71
CA GLU A 124 -2.49 7.55 -26.33
C GLU A 124 -3.66 6.57 -26.21
N LEU A 125 -3.37 5.38 -25.70
CA LEU A 125 -4.36 4.33 -25.46
C LEU A 125 -4.24 3.84 -24.02
N ASP A 126 -5.19 4.26 -23.19
CA ASP A 126 -5.29 3.82 -21.81
C ASP A 126 -6.30 2.67 -21.67
N LEU A 127 -5.79 1.54 -21.21
CA LEU A 127 -6.49 0.28 -21.01
C LEU A 127 -6.32 -0.24 -19.57
N ASN A 128 -5.87 0.63 -18.67
CA ASN A 128 -5.56 0.30 -17.29
C ASN A 128 -6.77 -0.29 -16.55
N SER A 129 -6.51 -1.08 -15.52
CA SER A 129 -7.54 -1.59 -14.61
C SER A 129 -8.70 -2.29 -15.31
N ASN A 130 -8.38 -3.24 -16.19
CA ASN A 130 -9.35 -4.04 -16.94
C ASN A 130 -9.13 -5.55 -16.70
N LYS A 131 -9.75 -6.41 -17.52
CA LYS A 131 -9.62 -7.86 -17.43
C LYS A 131 -9.00 -8.46 -18.71
N LEU A 132 -8.23 -7.67 -19.46
CA LEU A 132 -7.64 -8.09 -20.72
C LEU A 132 -6.68 -9.26 -20.48
N THR A 133 -6.78 -10.30 -21.31
CA THR A 133 -5.90 -11.48 -21.26
C THR A 133 -4.87 -11.52 -22.38
N THR A 134 -5.14 -10.78 -23.46
CA THR A 134 -4.33 -10.63 -24.67
C THR A 134 -4.66 -9.28 -25.32
N LEU A 135 -3.81 -8.83 -26.25
CA LEU A 135 -4.12 -7.76 -27.19
C LEU A 135 -4.36 -8.38 -28.58
N PRO A 136 -5.26 -7.82 -29.41
CA PRO A 136 -5.40 -8.25 -30.80
C PRO A 136 -4.15 -7.87 -31.62
N ASP A 137 -3.76 -8.70 -32.59
CA ASP A 137 -2.61 -8.42 -33.47
C ASP A 137 -2.77 -7.09 -34.23
N GLY A 138 -4.02 -6.68 -34.47
CA GLY A 138 -4.37 -5.39 -35.04
C GLY A 138 -3.82 -4.18 -34.29
N ILE A 139 -3.49 -4.30 -32.99
CA ILE A 139 -2.91 -3.22 -32.19
C ILE A 139 -1.61 -2.68 -32.82
N CYS A 140 -0.84 -3.55 -33.47
CA CYS A 140 0.43 -3.21 -34.10
C CYS A 140 0.28 -2.23 -35.29
N LYS A 141 -0.95 -2.03 -35.80
CA LYS A 141 -1.24 -1.05 -36.87
C LYS A 141 -1.33 0.39 -36.36
N LEU A 142 -1.40 0.60 -35.04
CA LEU A 142 -1.47 1.92 -34.40
C LEU A 142 -0.08 2.60 -34.38
N THR A 143 0.51 2.79 -35.55
CA THR A 143 1.91 3.24 -35.69
C THR A 143 2.19 4.65 -35.18
N LYS A 144 1.16 5.46 -34.88
CA LYS A 144 1.27 6.78 -34.24
C LYS A 144 1.25 6.73 -32.72
N LEU A 145 1.01 5.56 -32.12
CA LEU A 145 0.94 5.37 -30.68
C LEU A 145 2.25 5.79 -30.02
N GLN A 146 2.14 6.65 -29.01
CA GLN A 146 3.22 7.18 -28.19
C GLN A 146 3.13 6.62 -26.77
N GLU A 147 1.92 6.38 -26.27
CA GLU A 147 1.68 5.86 -24.93
C GLU A 147 0.67 4.71 -24.98
N LEU A 148 1.05 3.60 -24.36
CA LEU A 148 0.20 2.42 -24.19
C LEU A 148 0.25 1.99 -22.73
N SER A 149 -0.88 2.11 -22.04
CA SER A 149 -1.00 1.80 -20.62
C SER A 149 -1.90 0.59 -20.43
N LEU A 150 -1.35 -0.45 -19.80
CA LEU A 150 -2.01 -1.76 -19.58
C LEU A 150 -1.89 -2.22 -18.13
N PHE A 151 -1.65 -1.29 -17.20
CA PHE A 151 -1.59 -1.54 -15.78
C PHE A 151 -2.81 -2.33 -15.29
N PHE A 152 -2.59 -3.25 -14.35
CA PHE A 152 -3.66 -3.98 -13.68
C PHE A 152 -4.61 -4.71 -14.64
N ASN A 153 -4.05 -5.61 -15.43
CA ASN A 153 -4.78 -6.48 -16.35
C ASN A 153 -4.41 -7.96 -16.08
N LYS A 154 -4.75 -8.86 -17.00
CA LYS A 154 -4.46 -10.30 -16.90
C LYS A 154 -3.68 -10.78 -18.11
N ILE A 155 -2.90 -9.91 -18.76
CA ILE A 155 -2.28 -10.23 -20.03
C ILE A 155 -1.17 -11.24 -19.82
N THR A 156 -1.23 -12.31 -20.62
CA THR A 156 -0.29 -13.44 -20.54
C THR A 156 0.75 -13.44 -21.66
N LYS A 157 0.44 -12.77 -22.79
CA LYS A 157 1.32 -12.66 -23.96
C LYS A 157 1.11 -11.30 -24.66
N LEU A 158 2.21 -10.70 -25.11
CA LEU A 158 2.22 -9.59 -26.07
C LEU A 158 2.26 -10.12 -27.52
N PRO A 159 1.62 -9.44 -28.48
CA PRO A 159 1.69 -9.83 -29.89
C PRO A 159 3.14 -9.70 -30.41
N ASP A 160 3.56 -10.64 -31.25
CA ASP A 160 4.96 -10.70 -31.74
C ASP A 160 5.31 -9.45 -32.60
N CYS A 161 4.29 -8.79 -33.16
CA CYS A 161 4.40 -7.56 -33.93
C CYS A 161 4.50 -6.26 -33.09
N ILE A 162 4.57 -6.33 -31.76
CA ILE A 162 4.56 -5.13 -30.89
C ILE A 162 5.64 -4.10 -31.28
N GLY A 163 6.75 -4.58 -31.86
CA GLY A 163 7.84 -3.75 -32.39
C GLY A 163 7.49 -2.81 -33.55
N GLU A 164 6.30 -2.92 -34.14
CA GLU A 164 5.84 -2.00 -35.19
C GLU A 164 5.34 -0.66 -34.63
N LEU A 165 5.13 -0.55 -33.31
CA LEU A 165 4.75 0.68 -32.61
C LEU A 165 5.94 1.64 -32.43
N LYS A 166 6.65 1.96 -33.51
CA LYS A 166 7.96 2.67 -33.49
C LYS A 166 7.95 4.08 -32.87
N ASN A 167 6.78 4.64 -32.63
CA ASN A 167 6.61 5.95 -31.98
C ASN A 167 6.38 5.86 -30.47
N LEU A 168 6.30 4.66 -29.90
CA LEU A 168 6.06 4.45 -28.48
C LEU A 168 7.21 5.01 -27.64
N LYS A 169 6.84 5.86 -26.68
CA LYS A 169 7.72 6.49 -25.68
C LYS A 169 7.48 5.92 -24.30
N THR A 170 6.23 5.62 -23.98
CA THR A 170 5.80 5.07 -22.69
C THR A 170 5.06 3.77 -22.93
N PHE A 171 5.53 2.71 -22.26
CA PHE A 171 4.85 1.43 -22.26
C PHE A 171 4.75 0.89 -20.82
N GLU A 172 3.54 0.90 -20.28
CA GLU A 172 3.25 0.46 -18.91
C GLU A 172 2.49 -0.86 -18.92
N PHE A 173 3.06 -1.87 -18.26
CA PHE A 173 2.53 -3.24 -18.22
C PHE A 173 2.51 -3.83 -16.80
N THR A 174 2.58 -2.95 -15.80
CA THR A 174 2.64 -3.31 -14.39
C THR A 174 1.42 -4.11 -13.96
N GLU A 175 1.58 -5.05 -13.03
CA GLU A 175 0.51 -5.93 -12.51
C GLU A 175 -0.24 -6.70 -13.63
N ASN A 176 0.50 -7.57 -14.32
CA ASN A 176 -0.02 -8.49 -15.34
C ASN A 176 0.49 -9.92 -15.09
N LYS A 177 0.37 -10.81 -16.09
CA LYS A 177 0.78 -12.22 -16.01
C LYS A 177 1.77 -12.61 -17.11
N LEU A 178 2.55 -11.65 -17.58
CA LEU A 178 3.45 -11.84 -18.72
C LEU A 178 4.63 -12.73 -18.30
N LYS A 179 4.90 -13.78 -19.08
CA LYS A 179 6.01 -14.72 -18.82
C LYS A 179 7.25 -14.46 -19.66
N VAL A 180 7.05 -13.89 -20.84
CA VAL A 180 8.09 -13.63 -21.85
C VAL A 180 7.74 -12.33 -22.59
N ILE A 181 8.76 -11.51 -22.86
CA ILE A 181 8.66 -10.35 -23.74
C ILE A 181 9.16 -10.78 -25.13
N PRO A 182 8.40 -10.52 -26.23
CA PRO A 182 8.86 -10.86 -27.58
C PRO A 182 10.04 -9.98 -28.00
N ASP A 183 10.98 -10.53 -28.79
CA ASP A 183 12.17 -9.80 -29.29
C ASP A 183 11.81 -8.53 -30.08
N GLY A 184 10.60 -8.48 -30.64
CA GLY A 184 10.04 -7.30 -31.29
C GLY A 184 10.10 -6.02 -30.43
N ILE A 185 10.06 -6.15 -29.09
CA ILE A 185 10.20 -5.01 -28.16
C ILE A 185 11.45 -4.17 -28.45
N CYS A 186 12.55 -4.81 -28.89
CA CYS A 186 13.84 -4.17 -29.12
C CYS A 186 13.81 -3.18 -30.30
N LYS A 187 12.76 -3.21 -31.15
CA LYS A 187 12.56 -2.25 -32.23
C LYS A 187 12.00 -0.90 -31.75
N LEU A 188 11.53 -0.81 -30.50
CA LEU A 188 10.88 0.37 -29.93
C LEU A 188 11.92 1.40 -29.45
N THR A 189 12.80 1.84 -30.34
CA THR A 189 13.99 2.64 -29.99
C THR A 189 13.68 4.05 -29.47
N LYS A 190 12.42 4.49 -29.50
CA LYS A 190 11.95 5.76 -28.91
C LYS A 190 11.45 5.62 -27.47
N LEU A 191 11.40 4.41 -26.92
CA LEU A 191 10.99 4.21 -25.53
C LEU A 191 11.89 4.97 -24.56
N GLU A 192 11.25 5.71 -23.68
CA GLU A 192 11.86 6.44 -22.56
C GLU A 192 11.47 5.81 -21.22
N SER A 193 10.28 5.21 -21.13
CA SER A 193 9.77 4.51 -19.94
C SER A 193 9.20 3.15 -20.31
N LEU A 194 9.69 2.11 -19.63
CA LEU A 194 9.25 0.73 -19.78
C LEU A 194 9.09 0.10 -18.39
N ARG A 195 7.86 -0.28 -18.05
CA ARG A 195 7.54 -0.87 -16.74
C ARG A 195 6.90 -2.24 -16.91
N PHE A 196 7.54 -3.26 -16.35
CA PHE A 196 7.09 -4.65 -16.35
C PHE A 196 7.00 -5.23 -14.94
N ASP A 197 6.95 -4.39 -13.91
CA ASP A 197 6.90 -4.87 -12.54
C ASP A 197 5.60 -5.62 -12.23
N TYR A 198 5.63 -6.50 -11.21
CA TYR A 198 4.52 -7.40 -10.87
C TYR A 198 4.02 -8.23 -12.08
N ASN A 199 4.94 -8.98 -12.68
CA ASN A 199 4.64 -9.94 -13.75
C ASN A 199 5.23 -11.32 -13.40
N GLU A 200 5.28 -12.23 -14.38
CA GLU A 200 5.84 -13.57 -14.23
C GLU A 200 7.05 -13.78 -15.15
N LEU A 201 7.79 -12.71 -15.48
CA LEU A 201 8.88 -12.76 -16.46
C LEU A 201 10.01 -13.65 -15.96
N THR A 202 10.40 -14.61 -16.79
CA THR A 202 11.49 -15.55 -16.48
C THR A 202 12.81 -15.18 -17.16
N LYS A 203 12.73 -14.37 -18.22
CA LYS A 203 13.88 -13.88 -18.99
C LYS A 203 13.56 -12.56 -19.68
N LEU A 204 14.61 -11.78 -19.97
CA LEU A 204 14.57 -10.65 -20.88
C LEU A 204 15.16 -11.06 -22.24
N PRO A 205 14.77 -10.39 -23.34
CA PRO A 205 15.43 -10.59 -24.63
C PRO A 205 16.85 -10.04 -24.60
N ASP A 206 17.81 -10.74 -25.23
CA ASP A 206 19.22 -10.32 -25.26
C ASP A 206 19.41 -8.95 -25.92
N CYS A 207 18.50 -8.58 -26.82
CA CYS A 207 18.49 -7.30 -27.52
C CYS A 207 17.92 -6.12 -26.70
N ILE A 208 17.60 -6.29 -25.41
CA ILE A 208 17.00 -5.23 -24.58
C ILE A 208 17.83 -3.93 -24.59
N GLY A 209 19.15 -4.06 -24.77
CA GLY A 209 20.09 -2.94 -24.88
C GLY A 209 19.91 -2.03 -26.10
N GLU A 210 19.06 -2.38 -27.06
CA GLU A 210 18.74 -1.51 -28.21
C GLU A 210 17.77 -0.36 -27.83
N LEU A 211 17.15 -0.41 -26.65
CA LEU A 211 16.28 0.64 -26.10
C LEU A 211 17.08 1.83 -25.53
N LYS A 212 18.00 2.40 -26.32
CA LYS A 212 19.01 3.39 -25.87
C LYS A 212 18.45 4.70 -25.28
N ASN A 213 17.16 4.97 -25.46
CA ASN A 213 16.49 6.15 -24.92
C ASN A 213 15.86 5.92 -23.55
N LEU A 214 15.91 4.70 -23.02
CA LEU A 214 15.27 4.32 -21.78
C LEU A 214 15.92 5.05 -20.59
N LYS A 215 15.07 5.76 -19.83
CA LYS A 215 15.42 6.48 -18.60
C LYS A 215 14.88 5.76 -17.37
N THR A 216 13.70 5.15 -17.52
CA THR A 216 13.01 4.39 -16.49
C THR A 216 12.82 2.96 -16.96
N PHE A 217 13.36 2.01 -16.19
CA PHE A 217 13.16 0.59 -16.40
C PHE A 217 12.89 -0.10 -15.07
N ASP A 218 11.66 -0.58 -14.89
CA ASP A 218 11.27 -1.32 -13.70
C ASP A 218 10.97 -2.77 -14.06
N LEU A 219 11.68 -3.69 -13.39
CA LEU A 219 11.56 -5.13 -13.55
C LEU A 219 11.25 -5.82 -12.21
N SER A 220 10.93 -5.05 -11.16
CA SER A 220 10.70 -5.61 -9.83
C SER A 220 9.55 -6.62 -9.82
N LYS A 221 9.54 -7.55 -8.86
CA LYS A 221 8.45 -8.53 -8.69
C LYS A 221 8.18 -9.35 -9.94
N ASN A 222 9.23 -10.02 -10.41
CA ASN A 222 9.21 -10.96 -11.52
C ASN A 222 9.91 -12.27 -11.10
N LYS A 223 10.28 -13.12 -12.05
CA LYS A 223 10.95 -14.42 -11.82
C LYS A 223 12.27 -14.50 -12.59
N LEU A 224 12.95 -13.35 -12.77
CA LEU A 224 14.19 -13.27 -13.54
C LEU A 224 15.32 -13.92 -12.76
N LYS A 225 16.02 -14.87 -13.40
CA LYS A 225 17.22 -15.51 -12.83
C LYS A 225 18.53 -14.85 -13.25
N VAL A 226 18.50 -14.19 -14.40
CA VAL A 226 19.65 -13.52 -15.02
C VAL A 226 19.17 -12.27 -15.73
N ILE A 227 19.92 -11.18 -15.60
CA ILE A 227 19.80 -10.00 -16.45
C ILE A 227 20.85 -10.12 -17.57
N PRO A 228 20.48 -10.00 -18.86
CA PRO A 228 21.43 -10.09 -19.96
C PRO A 228 22.36 -8.87 -19.98
N ASP A 229 23.61 -9.06 -20.41
CA ASP A 229 24.62 -7.99 -20.50
C ASP A 229 24.19 -6.83 -21.42
N GLY A 230 23.21 -7.06 -22.30
CA GLY A 230 22.56 -6.01 -23.09
C GLY A 230 22.03 -4.84 -22.24
N ILE A 231 21.66 -5.06 -20.97
CA ILE A 231 21.21 -4.01 -20.05
C ILE A 231 22.24 -2.87 -19.93
N CYS A 232 23.53 -3.19 -20.05
CA CYS A 232 24.64 -2.26 -19.86
C CYS A 232 24.76 -1.23 -21.02
N LYS A 233 24.03 -1.43 -22.13
CA LYS A 233 23.93 -0.45 -23.22
C LYS A 233 22.92 0.67 -22.91
N LEU A 234 22.10 0.54 -21.87
CA LEU A 234 21.05 1.50 -21.50
C LEU A 234 21.62 2.65 -20.68
N THR A 235 22.59 3.38 -21.23
CA THR A 235 23.41 4.36 -20.51
C THR A 235 22.65 5.60 -20.03
N LYS A 236 21.38 5.78 -20.42
CA LYS A 236 20.50 6.86 -19.94
C LYS A 236 19.68 6.47 -18.71
N LEU A 237 19.77 5.23 -18.23
CA LEU A 237 19.07 4.81 -17.02
C LEU A 237 19.58 5.58 -15.82
N GLU A 238 18.63 6.05 -15.03
CA GLU A 238 18.93 6.78 -13.80
C GLU A 238 18.45 6.03 -12.54
N SER A 239 17.64 5.00 -12.73
CA SER A 239 17.13 4.10 -11.68
C SER A 239 17.18 2.66 -12.18
N LEU A 240 17.61 1.75 -11.31
CA LEU A 240 17.58 0.31 -11.53
C LEU A 240 16.78 -0.35 -10.41
N ASP A 241 15.62 -0.91 -10.72
CA ASP A 241 14.87 -1.70 -9.76
C ASP A 241 14.69 -3.14 -10.26
N PHE A 242 15.38 -4.06 -9.59
CA PHE A 242 15.32 -5.49 -9.83
C PHE A 242 14.77 -6.25 -8.63
N GLU A 243 14.19 -5.56 -7.63
CA GLU A 243 13.67 -6.15 -6.39
C GLU A 243 12.72 -7.33 -6.65
N ASP A 244 12.65 -8.29 -5.74
CA ASP A 244 11.72 -9.44 -5.78
C ASP A 244 11.81 -10.19 -7.13
N ASN A 245 13.03 -10.59 -7.48
CA ASN A 245 13.31 -11.53 -8.57
C ASN A 245 14.09 -12.73 -8.01
N GLU A 246 14.56 -13.61 -8.90
CA GLU A 246 15.35 -14.80 -8.56
C GLU A 246 16.84 -14.62 -8.97
N LEU A 247 17.35 -13.38 -8.99
CA LEU A 247 18.71 -13.09 -9.46
C LEU A 247 19.75 -13.61 -8.47
N ILE A 248 20.72 -14.35 -8.97
CA ILE A 248 21.86 -14.84 -8.17
C ILE A 248 23.13 -14.00 -8.32
N LYS A 249 23.17 -13.12 -9.34
CA LYS A 249 24.31 -12.26 -9.65
C LYS A 249 23.86 -10.95 -10.31
N ILE A 250 24.65 -9.90 -10.07
CA ILE A 250 24.57 -8.64 -10.83
C ILE A 250 25.47 -8.75 -12.07
N PRO A 251 25.06 -8.27 -13.25
CA PRO A 251 25.90 -8.27 -14.45
C PRO A 251 27.24 -7.55 -14.21
N SER A 252 28.36 -8.12 -14.65
CA SER A 252 29.67 -7.52 -14.41
C SER A 252 29.85 -6.18 -15.14
N CYS A 253 29.12 -5.97 -16.25
CA CYS A 253 29.12 -4.73 -17.03
C CYS A 253 28.28 -3.59 -16.44
N ILE A 254 27.77 -3.73 -15.20
CA ILE A 254 26.94 -2.68 -14.57
C ILE A 254 27.67 -1.32 -14.50
N ASP A 255 29.00 -1.32 -14.55
CA ASP A 255 29.85 -0.13 -14.57
C ASP A 255 29.61 0.81 -15.78
N GLN A 256 28.92 0.36 -16.82
CA GLN A 256 28.54 1.20 -17.95
C GLN A 256 27.37 2.14 -17.65
N LEU A 257 26.58 1.87 -16.61
CA LEU A 257 25.35 2.60 -16.27
C LEU A 257 25.63 3.83 -15.39
N LYS A 258 26.52 4.71 -15.86
CA LYS A 258 27.12 5.81 -15.08
C LYS A 258 26.13 6.86 -14.53
N ASN A 259 24.92 6.93 -15.08
CA ASN A 259 23.90 7.90 -14.68
C ASN A 259 22.95 7.36 -13.60
N VAL A 260 23.16 6.14 -13.11
CA VAL A 260 22.29 5.53 -12.10
C VAL A 260 22.49 6.20 -10.74
N ILE A 261 21.40 6.72 -10.20
CA ILE A 261 21.34 7.43 -8.91
C ILE A 261 20.68 6.56 -7.83
N SER A 262 19.77 5.68 -8.25
CA SER A 262 19.06 4.74 -7.37
C SER A 262 19.17 3.32 -7.89
N ALA A 263 19.54 2.38 -7.03
CA ALA A 263 19.59 0.97 -7.37
C ALA A 263 19.05 0.07 -6.25
N ASN A 264 18.07 -0.77 -6.58
CA ASN A 264 17.53 -1.81 -5.72
C ASN A 264 17.81 -3.20 -6.31
N PHE A 265 18.52 -4.01 -5.52
CA PHE A 265 18.97 -5.34 -5.89
C PHE A 265 18.42 -6.43 -4.96
N GLY A 266 17.28 -6.24 -4.30
CA GLY A 266 16.68 -7.27 -3.43
C GLY A 266 16.33 -8.57 -4.17
N ASN A 267 17.02 -9.68 -3.91
CA ASN A 267 17.07 -10.88 -4.77
C ASN A 267 17.69 -12.10 -4.04
N GLU A 268 18.24 -13.07 -4.77
CA GLU A 268 19.01 -14.19 -4.18
C GLU A 268 20.53 -14.02 -4.32
N LEU A 269 21.04 -12.78 -4.30
CA LEU A 269 22.45 -12.49 -4.50
C LEU A 269 23.30 -13.04 -3.36
N THR A 270 24.42 -13.68 -3.71
CA THR A 270 25.42 -14.17 -2.73
C THR A 270 26.64 -13.27 -2.64
N THR A 271 26.91 -12.49 -3.69
CA THR A 271 28.06 -11.58 -3.80
C THR A 271 27.67 -10.32 -4.58
N VAL A 272 28.33 -9.21 -4.28
CA VAL A 272 28.26 -7.96 -5.06
C VAL A 272 29.55 -7.80 -5.86
N PRO A 273 29.51 -7.55 -7.18
CA PRO A 273 30.72 -7.37 -7.98
C PRO A 273 31.33 -5.97 -7.76
N ASP A 274 32.66 -5.87 -7.86
CA ASP A 274 33.39 -4.61 -7.71
C ASP A 274 32.99 -3.53 -8.72
N SER A 275 32.38 -3.93 -9.84
CA SER A 275 31.87 -3.01 -10.86
C SER A 275 30.75 -2.10 -10.34
N ILE A 276 30.05 -2.49 -9.26
CA ILE A 276 29.05 -1.61 -8.61
C ILE A 276 29.68 -0.29 -8.16
N CYS A 277 30.96 -0.32 -7.77
CA CYS A 277 31.69 0.84 -7.26
C CYS A 277 32.08 1.85 -8.35
N LYS A 278 31.66 1.62 -9.59
CA LYS A 278 31.77 2.56 -10.72
C LYS A 278 30.52 3.40 -10.93
N LEU A 279 29.42 3.08 -10.25
CA LEU A 279 28.19 3.86 -10.24
C LEU A 279 28.33 5.04 -9.26
N THR A 280 29.21 5.98 -9.58
CA THR A 280 29.63 7.05 -8.65
C THR A 280 28.54 8.08 -8.32
N GLU A 281 27.47 8.10 -9.09
CA GLU A 281 26.30 8.98 -8.89
C GLU A 281 25.26 8.36 -7.94
N LEU A 282 25.47 7.14 -7.43
CA LEU A 282 24.53 6.50 -6.51
C LEU A 282 24.31 7.33 -5.24
N GLU A 283 23.06 7.69 -4.99
CA GLU A 283 22.57 8.27 -3.75
C GLU A 283 21.80 7.24 -2.90
N LEU A 284 21.15 6.26 -3.54
CA LEU A 284 20.37 5.19 -2.88
C LEU A 284 20.81 3.81 -3.37
N LEU A 285 21.24 2.96 -2.45
CA LEU A 285 21.64 1.58 -2.74
C LEU A 285 20.98 0.60 -1.76
N ILE A 286 20.18 -0.31 -2.31
CA ILE A 286 19.41 -1.31 -1.55
C ILE A 286 19.83 -2.71 -1.96
N PHE A 287 20.22 -3.52 -0.97
CA PHE A 287 20.56 -4.94 -1.07
C PHE A 287 19.71 -5.80 -0.13
N ASN A 288 18.58 -5.29 0.32
CA ASN A 288 17.66 -5.98 1.22
C ASN A 288 17.31 -7.40 0.74
N ASP A 289 17.00 -8.31 1.67
CA ASP A 289 16.42 -9.61 1.35
C ASP A 289 17.28 -10.43 0.37
N ASN A 290 18.58 -10.53 0.64
CA ASN A 290 19.55 -11.27 -0.16
C ASN A 290 20.29 -12.33 0.68
N LYS A 291 21.28 -13.00 0.07
CA LYS A 291 22.14 -14.00 0.71
C LYS A 291 23.59 -13.50 0.83
N LEU A 292 23.80 -12.17 0.92
CA LEU A 292 25.14 -11.57 0.94
C LEU A 292 25.87 -11.90 2.24
N THR A 293 27.12 -12.32 2.12
CA THR A 293 28.00 -12.60 3.27
C THR A 293 28.98 -11.48 3.57
N LYS A 294 29.25 -10.61 2.58
CA LYS A 294 30.11 -9.44 2.69
C LYS A 294 29.72 -8.37 1.68
N LEU A 295 30.10 -7.13 1.96
CA LEU A 295 30.15 -6.04 0.99
C LEU A 295 31.55 -5.93 0.37
N PRO A 296 31.68 -5.37 -0.84
CA PRO A 296 33.00 -5.15 -1.45
C PRO A 296 33.69 -3.93 -0.85
N ASP A 297 35.00 -4.03 -0.58
CA ASP A 297 35.81 -2.93 -0.02
C ASP A 297 35.85 -1.68 -0.92
N CYS A 298 35.54 -1.84 -2.20
CA CYS A 298 35.48 -0.74 -3.14
C CYS A 298 34.30 0.22 -2.88
N ILE A 299 33.35 -0.13 -1.99
CA ILE A 299 32.17 0.69 -1.69
C ILE A 299 32.54 2.11 -1.26
N LYS A 300 33.74 2.32 -0.71
CA LYS A 300 34.32 3.65 -0.42
C LYS A 300 34.31 4.64 -1.58
N LYS A 301 34.19 4.17 -2.83
CA LYS A 301 34.11 5.02 -4.04
C LYS A 301 32.73 5.66 -4.24
N LEU A 302 31.69 5.16 -3.58
CA LEU A 302 30.32 5.67 -3.69
C LEU A 302 30.12 6.88 -2.76
N THR A 303 30.89 7.95 -2.97
CA THR A 303 30.93 9.10 -2.06
C THR A 303 29.65 9.94 -2.06
N HIS A 304 28.78 9.79 -3.07
CA HIS A 304 27.45 10.42 -3.10
C HIS A 304 26.38 9.63 -2.33
N LEU A 305 26.70 8.43 -1.84
CA LEU A 305 25.71 7.57 -1.23
C LEU A 305 25.14 8.20 0.05
N VAL A 306 23.82 8.35 0.06
CA VAL A 306 23.03 8.93 1.16
C VAL A 306 22.37 7.84 1.99
N VAL A 307 21.90 6.79 1.33
CA VAL A 307 21.16 5.69 1.95
C VAL A 307 21.75 4.35 1.49
N LEU A 308 22.09 3.53 2.48
CA LEU A 308 22.52 2.15 2.27
C LEU A 308 21.63 1.22 3.11
N GLU A 309 20.87 0.36 2.43
CA GLU A 309 20.04 -0.66 3.07
C GLU A 309 20.49 -2.07 2.68
N ILE A 310 20.73 -2.92 3.67
CA ILE A 310 21.21 -4.29 3.49
C ILE A 310 20.55 -5.21 4.53
N LYS A 311 19.25 -5.02 4.76
CA LYS A 311 18.50 -5.81 5.73
C LYS A 311 18.36 -7.27 5.28
N ASN A 312 18.08 -8.19 6.18
CA ASN A 312 17.76 -9.59 5.87
C ASN A 312 18.83 -10.24 4.96
N ASN A 313 20.07 -10.26 5.45
CA ASN A 313 21.23 -10.81 4.74
C ASN A 313 22.05 -11.72 5.69
N GLN A 314 23.26 -12.09 5.28
CA GLN A 314 24.14 -12.99 6.03
C GLN A 314 25.49 -12.33 6.37
N LEU A 315 25.55 -10.99 6.44
CA LEU A 315 26.78 -10.25 6.70
C LEU A 315 27.31 -10.56 8.10
N THR A 316 28.58 -10.93 8.21
CA THR A 316 29.25 -11.14 9.51
C THR A 316 29.96 -9.88 10.01
N GLU A 317 30.26 -8.96 9.10
CA GLU A 317 30.90 -7.68 9.39
C GLU A 317 30.50 -6.64 8.36
N LEU A 318 30.62 -5.37 8.76
CA LEU A 318 30.59 -4.23 7.86
C LEU A 318 32.05 -3.82 7.57
N PRO A 319 32.47 -3.60 6.31
CA PRO A 319 33.85 -3.25 6.02
C PRO A 319 34.17 -1.82 6.47
N ASP A 320 35.40 -1.58 6.96
CA ASP A 320 35.90 -0.26 7.37
C ASP A 320 35.80 0.79 6.24
N SER A 321 35.73 0.34 4.98
CA SER A 321 35.52 1.19 3.81
C SER A 321 34.20 1.99 3.85
N ILE A 322 33.19 1.55 4.61
CA ILE A 322 31.94 2.32 4.82
C ILE A 322 32.23 3.69 5.44
N CYS A 323 33.32 3.84 6.19
CA CYS A 323 33.69 5.09 6.81
C CYS A 323 34.14 6.18 5.82
N GLN A 324 34.28 5.86 4.54
CA GLN A 324 34.55 6.83 3.47
C GLN A 324 33.28 7.37 2.82
N LEU A 325 32.10 6.85 3.18
CA LEU A 325 30.80 7.30 2.68
C LEU A 325 30.39 8.59 3.40
N THR A 326 31.10 9.68 3.13
CA THR A 326 30.98 10.94 3.89
C THR A 326 29.60 11.60 3.81
N ASN A 327 28.79 11.26 2.79
CA ASN A 327 27.43 11.75 2.62
C ASN A 327 26.34 10.81 3.18
N LEU A 328 26.73 9.66 3.73
CA LEU A 328 25.79 8.67 4.24
C LEU A 328 25.01 9.25 5.41
N LYS A 329 23.68 9.24 5.29
CA LYS A 329 22.73 9.70 6.31
C LYS A 329 22.00 8.53 6.97
N THR A 330 21.70 7.49 6.21
CA THR A 330 20.95 6.34 6.69
C THR A 330 21.70 5.06 6.36
N LEU A 331 21.95 4.26 7.39
CA LEU A 331 22.50 2.92 7.28
C LEU A 331 21.56 1.92 7.96
N ILE A 332 21.02 0.98 7.20
CA ILE A 332 20.13 -0.08 7.70
C ILE A 332 20.74 -1.43 7.35
N PHE A 333 20.99 -2.27 8.35
CA PHE A 333 21.58 -3.60 8.19
C PHE A 333 20.93 -4.63 9.15
N ASP A 334 19.64 -4.44 9.42
CA ASP A 334 18.85 -5.32 10.29
C ASP A 334 18.90 -6.79 9.83
N ASN A 335 18.70 -7.72 10.76
CA ASN A 335 18.64 -9.16 10.48
C ASN A 335 19.86 -9.65 9.67
N ASN A 336 21.04 -9.46 10.25
CA ASN A 336 22.30 -9.96 9.73
C ASN A 336 23.04 -10.73 10.85
N LYS A 337 24.32 -11.02 10.65
CA LYS A 337 25.20 -11.70 11.62
C LYS A 337 26.36 -10.81 12.05
N VAL A 338 26.20 -9.49 11.95
CA VAL A 338 27.28 -8.53 12.23
C VAL A 338 27.66 -8.61 13.71
N THR A 339 28.94 -8.86 13.99
CA THR A 339 29.44 -9.00 15.37
C THR A 339 29.99 -7.71 15.95
N LYS A 340 30.44 -6.79 15.09
CA LYS A 340 31.04 -5.52 15.47
C LYS A 340 30.78 -4.46 14.41
N LEU A 341 30.69 -3.21 14.85
CA LEU A 341 30.66 -2.06 13.96
C LEU A 341 32.09 -1.54 13.74
N PRO A 342 32.40 -0.98 12.56
CA PRO A 342 33.65 -0.25 12.34
C PRO A 342 33.82 0.89 13.35
N GLU A 343 35.00 1.03 13.94
CA GLU A 343 35.32 2.09 14.93
C GLU A 343 35.08 3.51 14.39
N CYS A 344 35.07 3.67 13.08
CA CYS A 344 34.87 4.94 12.40
C CYS A 344 33.41 5.26 12.07
N ILE A 345 32.45 4.36 12.31
CA ILE A 345 31.06 4.53 11.85
C ILE A 345 30.42 5.82 12.40
N PHE A 346 30.62 6.10 13.68
CA PHE A 346 30.11 7.30 14.35
C PHE A 346 30.96 8.56 14.12
N LYS A 347 32.01 8.49 13.26
CA LYS A 347 32.72 9.69 12.77
C LYS A 347 32.08 10.28 11.51
N LEU A 348 31.13 9.58 10.89
CA LEU A 348 30.41 10.04 9.72
C LEU A 348 29.51 11.23 10.10
N LYS A 349 29.96 12.45 9.79
CA LYS A 349 29.30 13.72 10.18
C LYS A 349 27.86 13.86 9.70
N ASN A 350 27.51 13.20 8.61
CA ASN A 350 26.18 13.26 8.02
C ASN A 350 25.26 12.11 8.46
N LEU A 351 25.78 11.10 9.18
CA LEU A 351 24.99 9.95 9.60
C LEU A 351 23.95 10.39 10.63
N ARG A 352 22.68 10.15 10.32
CA ARG A 352 21.53 10.51 11.17
C ARG A 352 20.80 9.28 11.70
N THR A 353 20.76 8.20 10.92
CA THR A 353 20.04 6.99 11.26
C THR A 353 20.95 5.78 11.08
N ILE A 354 21.06 4.97 12.14
CA ILE A 354 21.68 3.65 12.08
C ILE A 354 20.71 2.62 12.66
N ASN A 355 20.37 1.61 11.86
CA ASN A 355 19.57 0.47 12.28
C ASN A 355 20.33 -0.82 12.06
N GLY A 356 20.54 -1.55 13.14
CA GLY A 356 21.27 -2.81 13.18
C GLY A 356 20.55 -3.85 14.02
N ASN A 357 19.22 -3.84 14.02
CA ASN A 357 18.42 -4.78 14.80
C ASN A 357 18.75 -6.23 14.42
N TYR A 358 18.60 -7.15 15.38
CA TYR A 358 18.76 -8.59 15.20
C TYR A 358 20.10 -8.97 14.55
N ASN A 359 21.19 -8.45 15.12
CA ASN A 359 22.56 -8.80 14.77
C ASN A 359 23.24 -9.53 15.95
N LYS A 360 24.57 -9.53 16.01
CA LYS A 360 25.39 -10.14 17.07
C LYS A 360 26.36 -9.12 17.69
N ILE A 361 25.96 -7.86 17.73
CA ILE A 361 26.80 -6.76 18.23
C ILE A 361 26.82 -6.77 19.75
N GLU A 362 28.02 -6.85 20.33
CA GLU A 362 28.20 -6.87 21.79
C GLU A 362 28.45 -5.49 22.40
N LYS A 363 29.00 -4.56 21.61
CA LYS A 363 29.34 -3.21 22.04
C LYS A 363 29.27 -2.23 20.86
N LEU A 364 28.85 -0.99 21.14
CA LEU A 364 28.99 0.13 20.21
C LEU A 364 30.42 0.72 20.26
N PRO A 365 30.98 1.23 19.15
CA PRO A 365 32.24 1.97 19.18
C PRO A 365 32.24 3.18 20.13
N ASP A 366 33.37 3.45 20.80
CA ASP A 366 33.48 4.46 21.87
C ASP A 366 33.24 5.90 21.41
N ASN A 367 33.39 6.16 20.12
CA ASN A 367 33.10 7.46 19.52
C ASN A 367 31.61 7.76 19.34
N VAL A 368 30.70 6.82 19.66
CA VAL A 368 29.25 7.05 19.65
C VAL A 368 28.86 8.32 20.42
N CYS A 369 29.53 8.59 21.54
CA CYS A 369 29.31 9.76 22.39
C CYS A 369 29.51 11.12 21.69
N LYS A 370 30.30 11.14 20.61
CA LYS A 370 30.66 12.35 19.85
C LYS A 370 29.96 12.40 18.49
N SER A 371 28.98 11.53 18.30
CA SER A 371 28.27 11.36 17.05
C SER A 371 27.17 12.40 16.84
N GLU A 372 26.86 12.62 15.58
CA GLU A 372 25.78 13.48 15.08
C GLU A 372 24.49 12.68 14.76
N VAL A 373 24.47 11.39 15.15
CA VAL A 373 23.36 10.46 14.91
C VAL A 373 22.16 10.84 15.77
N LYS A 374 20.98 10.81 15.14
CA LYS A 374 19.69 11.10 15.76
C LYS A 374 18.93 9.85 16.18
N PHE A 375 19.05 8.77 15.42
CA PHE A 375 18.30 7.53 15.61
C PHE A 375 19.25 6.33 15.63
N ILE A 376 19.28 5.61 16.76
CA ILE A 376 20.05 4.38 16.94
C ILE A 376 19.09 3.23 17.28
N GLN A 377 19.06 2.19 16.46
CA GLN A 377 18.29 0.97 16.73
C GLN A 377 19.20 -0.26 16.68
N MET A 378 19.21 -1.01 17.78
CA MET A 378 20.08 -2.18 18.01
C MET A 378 19.34 -3.29 18.79
N ILE A 379 18.02 -3.39 18.65
CA ILE A 379 17.17 -4.43 19.27
C ILE A 379 17.70 -5.82 18.90
N GLY A 380 17.57 -6.81 19.78
CA GLY A 380 17.93 -8.20 19.49
C GLY A 380 19.43 -8.44 19.30
N ASN A 381 20.28 -7.52 19.75
CA ASN A 381 21.73 -7.68 19.85
C ASN A 381 22.14 -8.02 21.28
N PRO A 382 23.19 -8.84 21.49
CA PRO A 382 23.72 -9.16 22.81
C PRO A 382 24.58 -8.02 23.39
N LEU A 383 24.05 -6.79 23.42
CA LEU A 383 24.76 -5.63 23.94
C LEU A 383 25.01 -5.79 25.44
N ILE A 384 26.30 -5.85 25.84
CA ILE A 384 26.71 -6.10 27.22
C ILE A 384 26.59 -4.83 28.07
N GLU A 385 26.90 -3.68 27.47
CA GLU A 385 26.84 -2.38 28.12
C GLU A 385 26.57 -1.29 27.09
N ILE A 386 25.77 -0.30 27.48
CA ILE A 386 25.59 0.94 26.72
C ILE A 386 26.41 2.02 27.39
N GLN A 387 27.26 2.71 26.62
CA GLN A 387 28.09 3.79 27.15
C GLN A 387 27.21 4.87 27.81
N GLU A 388 27.52 5.21 29.07
CA GLU A 388 26.77 6.19 29.87
C GLU A 388 26.58 7.53 29.15
N CYS A 389 27.58 7.93 28.35
CA CYS A 389 27.58 9.15 27.54
C CYS A 389 26.38 9.27 26.58
N ILE A 390 25.76 8.16 26.17
CA ILE A 390 24.64 8.14 25.23
C ILE A 390 23.43 8.88 25.82
N SER A 391 23.25 8.80 27.14
CA SER A 391 22.19 9.53 27.87
C SER A 391 22.37 11.05 27.83
N GLN A 392 23.58 11.53 27.52
CA GLN A 392 23.97 12.94 27.50
C GLN A 392 24.08 13.50 26.08
N MET A 393 23.78 12.71 25.04
CA MET A 393 23.84 13.17 23.65
C MET A 393 22.67 14.11 23.34
N GLU A 394 22.95 15.41 23.19
CA GLU A 394 21.94 16.43 22.87
C GLU A 394 21.25 16.22 21.51
N ASN A 395 21.95 15.62 20.56
CA ASN A 395 21.47 15.38 19.20
C ASN A 395 20.65 14.08 19.04
N LEU A 396 20.67 13.19 20.05
CA LEU A 396 20.03 11.88 19.99
C LEU A 396 18.54 12.02 20.27
N ALA A 397 17.71 11.78 19.25
CA ALA A 397 16.26 11.80 19.38
C ALA A 397 15.70 10.46 19.91
N TYR A 398 16.34 9.34 19.54
CA TYR A 398 15.82 8.02 19.82
C TYR A 398 16.92 6.96 19.88
N ILE A 399 16.89 6.12 20.93
CA ILE A 399 17.67 4.89 21.01
C ILE A 399 16.81 3.72 21.50
N ARG A 400 16.90 2.56 20.82
CA ARG A 400 16.26 1.31 21.26
C ARG A 400 17.23 0.13 21.13
N TYR A 401 17.39 -0.63 22.22
CA TYR A 401 18.41 -1.66 22.37
C TYR A 401 17.92 -2.82 23.24
N ASP A 402 16.69 -3.28 23.08
CA ASP A 402 16.18 -4.37 23.92
C ASP A 402 16.80 -5.72 23.49
N PRO A 403 17.58 -6.42 24.34
CA PRO A 403 18.18 -7.70 24.00
C PRO A 403 17.20 -8.88 24.01
N GLU A 404 16.04 -8.76 24.65
CA GLU A 404 15.06 -9.86 24.86
C GLU A 404 13.73 -9.68 24.11
N ASP A 405 13.61 -8.69 23.21
CA ASP A 405 12.35 -8.43 22.48
C ASP A 405 11.87 -9.71 21.73
N PRO A 406 10.78 -10.36 22.20
CA PRO A 406 10.32 -11.64 21.66
C PRO A 406 9.45 -11.46 20.41
N TYR A 407 9.24 -10.23 19.92
CA TYR A 407 8.55 -9.98 18.66
C TYR A 407 9.45 -10.31 17.46
N ASN A 408 9.68 -11.61 17.31
CA ASN A 408 10.27 -12.25 16.14
C ASN A 408 9.19 -12.80 15.19
N GLU A 409 8.02 -12.16 15.16
CA GLU A 409 7.06 -12.30 14.07
C GLU A 409 7.06 -11.00 13.28
N LEU A 410 7.31 -11.12 11.98
CA LEU A 410 6.88 -10.16 10.98
C LEU A 410 5.35 -9.97 11.11
N SER A 411 4.90 -9.10 12.03
CA SER A 411 3.57 -8.53 11.93
C SER A 411 3.61 -7.49 10.83
N GLU A 412 3.24 -7.92 9.63
CA GLU A 412 2.66 -7.00 8.64
C GLU A 412 1.43 -6.36 9.28
N GLY A 413 1.65 -5.23 9.94
CA GLY A 413 0.62 -4.48 10.64
C GLY A 413 0.72 -4.59 12.15
N GLU A 414 1.60 -3.80 12.76
CA GLU A 414 1.22 -2.98 13.91
C GLU A 414 2.19 -1.79 14.04
N GLU A 415 1.57 -0.60 14.03
CA GLU A 415 2.11 0.75 14.31
C GLU A 415 3.22 1.32 13.41
N ARG A 416 2.76 2.16 12.47
CA ARG A 416 3.53 3.12 11.68
C ARG A 416 4.57 3.83 12.54
N TYR A 417 5.84 3.55 12.27
CA TYR A 417 6.97 4.36 12.71
C TYR A 417 6.71 5.83 12.42
N ASP A 418 6.62 6.63 13.47
CA ASP A 418 6.73 8.08 13.41
C ASP A 418 8.23 8.40 13.28
N ILE A 419 8.73 8.47 12.05
CA ILE A 419 10.11 8.88 11.72
C ILE A 419 10.11 10.40 11.65
N GLY A 420 9.92 11.02 12.81
CA GLY A 420 9.90 12.47 13.00
C GLY A 420 11.27 13.11 12.77
N ASP A 421 11.66 13.26 11.50
CA ASP A 421 12.43 14.42 10.98
C ASP A 421 12.69 14.34 9.47
N SER A 422 12.48 13.19 8.84
CA SER A 422 12.57 13.06 7.37
C SER A 422 11.46 13.85 6.64
N ASP A 423 10.37 14.16 7.34
CA ASP A 423 9.23 14.94 6.83
C ASP A 423 9.51 16.46 6.72
N LYS A 424 10.65 16.96 7.21
CA LYS A 424 11.01 18.40 7.20
C LYS A 424 12.16 18.76 6.26
N ILE A 425 12.87 17.77 5.71
CA ILE A 425 14.01 18.02 4.81
C ILE A 425 13.48 18.09 3.38
N ILE A 426 13.52 19.26 2.75
CA ILE A 426 13.20 19.39 1.32
C ILE A 426 14.42 18.95 0.52
N SER A 427 14.23 17.95 -0.34
CA SER A 427 15.22 17.47 -1.29
C SER A 427 15.63 18.55 -2.28
N LYS A 428 16.93 18.63 -2.55
CA LYS A 428 17.53 19.64 -3.45
C LYS A 428 17.86 19.08 -4.85
N ASN A 429 17.78 17.76 -5.06
CA ASN A 429 18.30 17.07 -6.24
C ASN A 429 17.26 16.20 -6.96
N ASN A 430 15.96 16.49 -6.83
CA ASN A 430 14.86 15.67 -7.38
C ASN A 430 14.81 14.21 -6.89
N HIS A 431 15.43 13.87 -5.77
CA HIS A 431 15.34 12.54 -5.13
C HIS A 431 14.58 12.62 -3.82
N CYS A 432 13.89 11.57 -3.41
CA CYS A 432 13.07 11.57 -2.21
C CYS A 432 13.01 10.18 -1.63
N GLY A 433 12.61 10.08 -0.37
CA GLY A 433 12.59 8.80 0.32
C GLY A 433 13.18 8.91 1.70
N MET A 434 13.13 7.78 2.39
CA MET A 434 13.66 7.65 3.75
C MET A 434 15.15 8.02 3.78
N GLY A 435 15.55 8.97 4.62
CA GLY A 435 16.93 9.46 4.70
C GLY A 435 17.35 10.52 3.68
N ILE A 436 16.58 10.75 2.60
CA ILE A 436 16.86 11.78 1.59
C ILE A 436 16.09 13.08 1.90
N GLY A 437 14.79 12.94 2.18
CA GLY A 437 13.87 14.07 2.41
C GLY A 437 12.64 14.02 1.50
N ARG A 438 11.73 14.99 1.67
CA ARG A 438 10.53 15.15 0.84
C ARG A 438 10.84 15.90 -0.45
N CYS A 439 10.05 15.67 -1.48
CA CYS A 439 10.08 16.47 -2.67
C CYS A 439 9.70 17.93 -2.41
N PRO A 440 10.22 18.87 -3.22
CA PRO A 440 9.76 20.26 -3.24
C PRO A 440 8.23 20.36 -3.31
N ASN A 441 7.67 21.43 -2.73
CA ASN A 441 6.22 21.63 -2.66
C ASN A 441 5.54 21.45 -4.03
N GLY A 442 4.48 20.63 -4.06
CA GLY A 442 3.71 20.31 -5.27
C GLY A 442 4.19 19.09 -6.04
N GLN A 443 5.32 18.47 -5.65
CA GLN A 443 5.85 17.26 -6.29
C GLN A 443 5.59 16.00 -5.47
N CYS A 444 5.40 14.90 -6.17
CA CYS A 444 5.20 13.56 -5.64
C CYS A 444 6.52 12.81 -5.58
N CYS A 445 6.62 11.88 -4.64
CA CYS A 445 7.76 11.00 -4.53
C CYS A 445 7.39 9.65 -5.14
N SER A 446 7.97 9.29 -6.27
CA SER A 446 7.74 8.00 -6.91
C SER A 446 8.25 6.85 -6.03
N ARG A 447 7.82 5.61 -6.31
CA ARG A 447 8.36 4.39 -5.66
C ARG A 447 9.89 4.31 -5.71
N ASN A 448 10.49 4.87 -6.76
CA ASN A 448 11.92 4.80 -7.02
C ASN A 448 12.71 5.94 -6.36
N GLY A 449 12.04 6.73 -5.52
CA GLY A 449 12.67 7.80 -4.75
C GLY A 449 13.00 9.03 -5.59
N ARG A 450 12.12 9.40 -6.53
CA ARG A 450 12.27 10.60 -7.37
C ARG A 450 11.11 11.57 -7.25
N CYS A 451 11.42 12.85 -7.37
CA CYS A 451 10.48 13.95 -7.33
C CYS A 451 9.99 14.33 -8.72
N GLY A 452 8.67 14.36 -8.87
CA GLY A 452 8.02 14.75 -10.12
C GLY A 452 6.52 15.00 -9.92
N THR A 453 5.87 15.58 -10.92
CA THR A 453 4.43 15.90 -10.88
C THR A 453 3.58 15.01 -11.80
N SER A 454 4.20 14.08 -12.54
CA SER A 454 3.50 13.20 -13.47
C SER A 454 2.75 12.08 -12.75
N GLU A 455 1.78 11.45 -13.43
CA GLU A 455 1.03 10.31 -12.91
C GLU A 455 1.95 9.18 -12.43
N SER A 456 3.03 8.92 -13.18
CA SER A 456 4.05 7.93 -12.83
C SER A 456 4.80 8.20 -11.52
N HIS A 457 4.77 9.44 -11.02
CA HIS A 457 5.34 9.84 -9.73
C HIS A 457 4.27 9.99 -8.64
N CYS A 458 3.05 10.36 -9.03
CA CYS A 458 2.00 10.79 -8.13
C CYS A 458 0.95 9.73 -7.83
N ALA A 459 0.75 8.77 -8.72
CA ALA A 459 -0.28 7.75 -8.57
C ALA A 459 0.04 6.83 -7.37
N PRO A 460 -0.92 6.60 -6.45
CA PRO A 460 -0.76 5.66 -5.34
C PRO A 460 -0.42 4.24 -5.80
N TYR A 461 -1.03 3.80 -6.91
CA TYR A 461 -0.80 2.48 -7.50
C TYR A 461 0.58 2.35 -8.18
N ASN A 462 1.22 3.46 -8.53
CA ASN A 462 2.62 3.48 -8.99
C ASN A 462 3.64 3.56 -7.83
N GLY A 463 3.19 3.22 -6.62
CA GLY A 463 4.02 3.19 -5.40
C GLY A 463 4.48 4.56 -4.93
N CYS A 464 3.69 5.61 -5.17
CA CYS A 464 4.02 6.94 -4.68
C CYS A 464 4.19 6.94 -3.15
N GLN A 465 5.34 7.41 -2.68
CA GLN A 465 5.73 7.44 -1.28
C GLN A 465 5.11 8.67 -0.59
N TYR A 466 3.92 8.50 -0.02
CA TYR A 466 3.12 9.56 0.61
C TYR A 466 3.83 10.35 1.71
N ARG A 467 4.82 9.74 2.38
CA ARG A 467 5.65 10.41 3.39
C ARG A 467 6.59 11.44 2.75
N PHE A 468 7.07 11.18 1.55
CA PHE A 468 8.14 11.95 0.90
C PHE A 468 7.69 12.78 -0.29
N GLY A 469 6.39 12.82 -0.63
CA GLY A 469 5.86 13.72 -1.66
C GLY A 469 4.33 13.76 -1.69
N MET A 470 3.78 14.66 -2.48
CA MET A 470 2.34 14.94 -2.57
C MET A 470 1.61 13.97 -3.51
N CYS A 471 1.60 12.68 -3.18
CA CYS A 471 0.87 11.67 -3.96
C CYS A 471 -0.57 12.09 -4.23
N LYS A 472 -1.05 11.85 -5.47
CA LYS A 472 -2.45 12.04 -5.83
C LYS A 472 -3.30 11.15 -4.93
N VAL A 473 -4.23 11.76 -4.22
CA VAL A 473 -5.09 11.03 -3.30
C VAL A 473 -6.27 10.50 -4.10
N GLU A 474 -6.11 9.34 -4.72
CA GLU A 474 -7.26 8.44 -4.82
C GLU A 474 -7.34 7.68 -3.51
N LYS A 475 -8.48 7.78 -2.83
CA LYS A 475 -8.77 6.96 -1.67
C LYS A 475 -8.70 5.50 -2.12
N VAL A 476 -7.56 4.86 -1.90
CA VAL A 476 -7.45 3.40 -1.93
C VAL A 476 -8.49 2.91 -0.93
N LEU A 477 -9.54 2.31 -1.46
CA LEU A 477 -10.60 1.66 -0.70
C LEU A 477 -9.97 0.51 0.11
N GLU A 478 -9.64 0.77 1.37
CA GLU A 478 -9.72 -0.30 2.35
C GLU A 478 -11.20 -0.72 2.43
N LYS A 479 -11.47 -1.87 1.83
CA LYS A 479 -12.80 -2.47 1.62
C LYS A 479 -13.80 -2.10 2.71
N GLY A 480 -14.75 -1.21 2.39
CA GLY A 480 -16.01 -1.01 3.13
C GLY A 480 -15.91 -0.33 4.49
N ARG A 481 -14.78 0.30 4.86
CA ARG A 481 -14.63 1.01 6.15
C ARG A 481 -15.07 2.47 6.07
N CYS A 482 -15.56 3.02 7.17
CA CYS A 482 -15.92 4.44 7.32
C CYS A 482 -15.72 4.94 8.76
N GLY A 483 -15.57 6.26 8.93
CA GLY A 483 -15.35 6.89 10.23
C GLY A 483 -14.24 7.95 10.18
N GLY A 484 -13.90 8.56 11.31
CA GLY A 484 -12.94 9.67 11.37
C GLY A 484 -11.55 9.39 10.76
N GLU A 485 -11.13 8.12 10.74
CA GLU A 485 -9.85 7.68 10.15
C GLU A 485 -9.98 7.21 8.69
N TYR A 486 -11.19 6.80 8.26
CA TYR A 486 -11.42 6.12 6.97
C TYR A 486 -12.27 6.96 5.99
N GLY A 487 -12.86 8.05 6.46
CA GLY A 487 -13.73 8.94 5.70
C GLY A 487 -15.15 8.41 5.53
N SER A 488 -15.90 9.07 4.65
CA SER A 488 -17.32 8.78 4.40
C SER A 488 -17.52 7.62 3.43
N CYS A 489 -18.61 6.89 3.62
CA CYS A 489 -19.08 5.86 2.73
C CYS A 489 -19.42 6.38 1.33
N PRO A 490 -19.40 5.49 0.32
CA PRO A 490 -19.89 5.81 -1.02
C PRO A 490 -21.31 6.37 -1.00
N SER A 491 -21.64 7.20 -1.99
CA SER A 491 -22.96 7.83 -2.12
C SER A 491 -24.08 6.79 -2.10
N GLY A 492 -25.09 7.00 -1.25
CA GLY A 492 -26.21 6.08 -1.06
C GLY A 492 -26.00 4.99 0.01
N GLU A 493 -24.86 4.98 0.71
CA GLU A 493 -24.58 4.03 1.80
C GLU A 493 -24.51 4.70 3.17
N CYS A 494 -24.79 3.90 4.20
CA CYS A 494 -24.79 4.31 5.59
C CYS A 494 -23.50 3.85 6.27
N CYS A 495 -22.94 4.68 7.14
CA CYS A 495 -21.81 4.31 7.97
C CYS A 495 -22.31 3.77 9.31
N SER A 496 -22.14 2.47 9.55
CA SER A 496 -22.58 1.83 10.80
C SER A 496 -21.76 2.31 12.01
N LYS A 497 -22.26 2.08 13.23
CA LYS A 497 -21.53 2.37 14.48
C LYS A 497 -20.19 1.64 14.64
N TYR A 498 -19.97 0.61 13.83
CA TYR A 498 -18.75 -0.21 13.85
C TYR A 498 -17.76 0.18 12.74
N GLY A 499 -18.02 1.29 12.04
CA GLY A 499 -17.14 1.83 11.00
C GLY A 499 -17.17 1.06 9.69
N TRP A 500 -18.36 0.60 9.28
CA TRP A 500 -18.58 -0.12 8.03
C TRP A 500 -19.67 0.51 7.18
N CYS A 501 -19.45 0.55 5.87
CA CYS A 501 -20.40 1.01 4.86
C CYS A 501 -21.37 -0.08 4.44
N GLY A 502 -22.64 0.27 4.33
CA GLY A 502 -23.66 -0.60 3.76
C GLY A 502 -25.04 0.05 3.70
N ARG A 503 -25.97 -0.59 2.98
CA ARG A 503 -27.32 -0.05 2.71
C ARG A 503 -28.45 -0.69 3.52
N SER A 504 -28.13 -1.66 4.39
CA SER A 504 -29.14 -2.37 5.20
C SER A 504 -29.49 -1.60 6.47
N ASP A 505 -30.61 -1.92 7.11
CA ASP A 505 -31.02 -1.37 8.42
C ASP A 505 -29.96 -1.51 9.53
N LYS A 506 -29.11 -2.54 9.49
CA LYS A 506 -27.98 -2.71 10.42
C LYS A 506 -26.90 -1.63 10.28
N HIS A 507 -26.80 -1.00 9.11
CA HIS A 507 -25.85 0.07 8.79
C HIS A 507 -26.51 1.45 8.90
N CYS A 508 -27.78 1.55 8.50
CA CYS A 508 -28.54 2.80 8.44
C CYS A 508 -29.35 3.13 9.71
N GLY A 509 -29.50 2.16 10.62
CA GLY A 509 -30.30 2.26 11.84
C GLY A 509 -29.55 2.84 13.05
N SER A 510 -29.89 2.38 14.25
CA SER A 510 -29.40 2.99 15.50
C SER A 510 -27.88 2.89 15.65
N GLY A 511 -27.22 4.05 15.75
CA GLY A 511 -25.76 4.18 15.82
C GLY A 511 -25.10 4.46 14.45
N CYS A 512 -25.87 4.64 13.39
CA CYS A 512 -25.33 5.13 12.12
C CYS A 512 -24.65 6.50 12.31
N GLN A 513 -23.45 6.64 11.78
CA GLN A 513 -22.61 7.84 11.88
C GLN A 513 -22.92 8.77 10.72
N SER A 514 -23.78 9.77 10.94
CA SER A 514 -24.32 10.65 9.89
C SER A 514 -23.28 11.56 9.22
N GLU A 515 -22.14 11.79 9.87
CA GLU A 515 -21.01 12.54 9.29
C GLU A 515 -20.26 11.73 8.22
N PHE A 516 -20.42 10.40 8.23
CA PHE A 516 -19.69 9.47 7.37
C PHE A 516 -20.61 8.59 6.49
N GLY A 517 -21.93 8.77 6.53
CA GLY A 517 -22.87 8.06 5.66
C GLY A 517 -24.33 8.51 5.84
N GLN A 518 -25.23 8.04 4.97
CA GLN A 518 -26.63 8.53 4.89
C GLN A 518 -27.57 7.82 5.88
N CYS A 519 -27.55 8.24 7.14
CA CYS A 519 -28.39 7.64 8.18
C CYS A 519 -29.88 7.94 8.01
N GLN A 520 -30.74 6.97 8.32
CA GLN A 520 -32.19 7.18 8.28
C GLN A 520 -32.66 7.91 9.54
N SER A 521 -33.29 9.08 9.36
CA SER A 521 -33.98 9.78 10.44
C SER A 521 -35.32 9.10 10.73
N SER A 522 -35.51 8.64 11.97
CA SER A 522 -36.74 8.01 12.40
C SER A 522 -37.88 9.02 12.45
N THR A 523 -38.70 9.11 11.41
CA THR A 523 -40.06 9.66 11.51
C THR A 523 -41.08 8.53 11.68
N SER A 524 -41.94 8.69 12.67
CA SER A 524 -42.85 7.68 13.20
C SER A 524 -44.07 7.45 12.29
N THR A 525 -44.42 6.18 12.06
CA THR A 525 -45.82 5.75 11.92
C THR A 525 -46.07 4.48 12.75
N LYS A 526 -47.12 4.53 13.58
CA LYS A 526 -47.48 3.58 14.66
C LYS A 526 -47.90 2.18 14.16
N LYS A 527 -47.31 1.14 14.80
CA LYS A 527 -47.86 -0.06 15.53
C LYS A 527 -48.89 -0.98 14.78
N PRO A 528 -48.94 -2.34 14.93
CA PRO A 528 -48.56 -3.17 16.11
C PRO A 528 -47.65 -4.40 15.97
N SER A 529 -46.87 -4.60 17.05
CA SER A 529 -46.40 -5.81 17.77
C SER A 529 -46.30 -7.13 16.99
N ILE A 530 -45.22 -7.91 17.14
CA ILE A 530 -44.88 -8.67 18.37
C ILE A 530 -43.35 -8.81 18.50
N THR A 531 -42.81 -8.59 19.70
CA THR A 531 -41.39 -8.80 20.05
C THR A 531 -41.31 -9.75 21.23
N THR A 532 -40.49 -10.78 21.11
CA THR A 532 -40.02 -11.60 22.24
C THR A 532 -38.51 -11.39 22.35
N THR A 533 -38.07 -10.78 23.44
CA THR A 533 -36.65 -10.65 23.80
C THR A 533 -36.47 -11.27 25.18
N THR A 534 -35.60 -12.27 25.29
CA THR A 534 -35.19 -12.84 26.58
C THR A 534 -33.84 -12.25 26.97
N THR A 535 -33.84 -11.46 28.03
CA THR A 535 -32.66 -10.99 28.75
C THR A 535 -32.51 -11.87 29.99
N THR A 536 -31.34 -12.50 30.17
CA THR A 536 -31.02 -13.18 31.43
C THR A 536 -30.06 -12.32 32.23
N THR A 537 -30.59 -11.70 33.28
CA THR A 537 -29.83 -11.10 34.37
C THR A 537 -29.84 -12.09 35.53
N THR A 538 -28.69 -12.44 36.08
CA THR A 538 -28.58 -13.23 37.32
C THR A 538 -28.01 -12.32 38.38
N THR A 539 -28.80 -11.99 39.40
CA THR A 539 -28.31 -11.34 40.63
C THR A 539 -28.29 -12.39 41.73
N THR A 540 -27.14 -12.46 42.39
CA THR A 540 -26.75 -13.24 43.56
C THR A 540 -27.69 -13.10 44.76
N THR A 541 -27.96 -14.20 45.46
CA THR A 541 -28.44 -14.20 46.84
C THR A 541 -27.24 -14.20 47.79
N ALA A 542 -27.21 -13.22 48.71
CA ALA A 542 -26.17 -13.06 49.70
C ALA A 542 -26.34 -14.07 50.84
N THR A 543 -25.32 -14.90 51.03
CA THR A 543 -24.96 -15.49 52.32
C THR A 543 -23.98 -14.56 53.03
N THR A 544 -24.04 -14.60 54.36
CA THR A 544 -23.37 -13.75 55.34
C THR A 544 -21.84 -13.59 55.17
N LYS A 545 -21.40 -12.33 55.28
CA LYS A 545 -20.06 -11.78 55.59
C LYS A 545 -18.87 -12.74 55.57
N SER A 546 -18.05 -12.63 54.51
CA SER A 546 -16.60 -12.71 54.59
C SER A 546 -16.04 -11.38 54.09
N SER A 547 -15.24 -10.70 54.91
CA SER A 547 -14.47 -9.54 54.46
C SER A 547 -13.47 -9.99 53.39
N LEU A 548 -13.62 -9.50 52.16
CA LEU A 548 -12.58 -9.65 51.13
C LEU A 548 -11.24 -9.15 51.70
N PRO A 549 -10.13 -9.90 51.53
CA PRO A 549 -8.84 -9.52 52.07
C PRO A 549 -8.36 -8.19 51.45
N THR A 550 -7.67 -7.39 52.25
CA THR A 550 -6.99 -6.18 51.76
C THR A 550 -5.78 -6.61 50.95
N SER A 551 -5.69 -6.13 49.70
CA SER A 551 -4.58 -6.36 48.80
C SER A 551 -3.24 -5.94 49.42
N THR A 552 -2.25 -6.83 49.34
CA THR A 552 -0.88 -6.61 49.82
C THR A 552 0.12 -6.43 48.66
N ASN A 553 -0.31 -6.59 47.42
CA ASN A 553 0.52 -6.56 46.21
C ASN A 553 0.13 -5.44 45.22
N GLY A 554 -0.78 -4.53 45.63
CA GLY A 554 -1.23 -3.40 44.83
C GLY A 554 -2.31 -3.72 43.78
N LYS A 555 -2.76 -4.98 43.66
CA LYS A 555 -3.81 -5.39 42.73
C LYS A 555 -5.17 -5.54 43.40
N CYS A 556 -6.26 -5.35 42.67
CA CYS A 556 -7.61 -5.44 43.20
C CYS A 556 -8.57 -6.07 42.20
N GLY A 557 -9.61 -6.73 42.70
CA GLY A 557 -10.58 -7.45 41.88
C GLY A 557 -11.04 -8.74 42.53
N SER A 558 -11.88 -9.50 41.82
CA SER A 558 -12.49 -10.75 42.34
C SER A 558 -11.47 -11.83 42.74
N LYS A 559 -10.24 -11.76 42.23
CA LYS A 559 -9.13 -12.65 42.57
C LYS A 559 -8.17 -12.09 43.65
N ASP A 560 -8.01 -10.77 43.73
CA ASP A 560 -6.95 -10.10 44.50
C ASP A 560 -7.45 -9.31 45.71
N GLY A 561 -8.78 -9.19 45.89
CA GLY A 561 -9.38 -8.53 47.05
C GLY A 561 -9.52 -7.02 46.91
N LYS A 562 -9.69 -6.32 48.05
CA LYS A 562 -10.00 -4.88 48.08
C LYS A 562 -8.74 -4.05 48.27
N CYS A 563 -8.72 -2.84 47.73
CA CYS A 563 -7.66 -1.90 48.00
C CYS A 563 -7.62 -1.45 49.47
N PRO A 564 -6.45 -1.04 49.97
CA PRO A 564 -6.31 -0.42 51.28
C PRO A 564 -7.26 0.78 51.48
N SER A 565 -7.59 1.08 52.74
CA SER A 565 -8.52 2.15 53.08
C SER A 565 -8.08 3.49 52.47
N GLY A 566 -8.99 4.16 51.74
CA GLY A 566 -8.72 5.41 51.04
C GLY A 566 -8.20 5.28 49.60
N GLU A 567 -8.14 4.06 49.05
CA GLU A 567 -7.71 3.82 47.66
C GLU A 567 -8.85 3.29 46.77
N CYS A 568 -8.72 3.60 45.48
CA CYS A 568 -9.66 3.22 44.42
C CYS A 568 -9.12 2.02 43.65
N CYS A 569 -10.01 1.15 43.19
CA CYS A 569 -9.66 0.04 42.32
C CYS A 569 -9.94 0.41 40.87
N SER A 570 -8.90 0.54 40.05
CA SER A 570 -9.05 0.92 38.64
C SER A 570 -9.75 -0.16 37.81
N LYS A 571 -10.22 0.19 36.60
CA LYS A 571 -10.79 -0.79 35.65
C LYS A 571 -9.82 -1.90 35.22
N TYR A 572 -8.53 -1.72 35.48
CA TYR A 572 -7.46 -2.66 35.16
C TYR A 572 -7.01 -3.49 36.37
N GLY A 573 -7.69 -3.35 37.52
CA GLY A 573 -7.44 -4.16 38.72
C GLY A 573 -6.23 -3.72 39.52
N TRP A 574 -5.98 -2.41 39.62
CA TRP A 574 -4.89 -1.82 40.43
C TRP A 574 -5.40 -0.82 41.45
N CYS A 575 -4.75 -0.79 42.62
CA CYS A 575 -5.04 0.14 43.71
C CYS A 575 -4.29 1.46 43.57
N GLY A 576 -4.98 2.57 43.79
CA GLY A 576 -4.37 3.89 43.81
C GLY A 576 -5.35 5.02 44.14
N ARG A 577 -4.83 6.22 44.41
CA ARG A 577 -5.63 7.39 44.81
C ARG A 577 -5.81 8.45 43.72
N SER A 578 -5.23 8.25 42.54
CA SER A 578 -5.31 9.21 41.44
C SER A 578 -6.59 9.05 40.64
N ASP A 579 -6.98 10.07 39.86
CA ASP A 579 -8.17 10.05 39.01
C ASP A 579 -8.18 8.90 37.99
N LYS A 580 -7.01 8.40 37.58
CA LYS A 580 -6.88 7.19 36.74
C LYS A 580 -7.40 5.92 37.43
N HIS A 581 -7.42 5.91 38.76
CA HIS A 581 -7.91 4.80 39.59
C HIS A 581 -9.34 5.05 40.09
N CYS A 582 -9.66 6.30 40.42
CA CYS A 582 -10.92 6.70 41.05
C CYS A 582 -12.01 7.15 40.05
N GLY A 583 -11.64 7.39 38.79
CA GLY A 583 -12.52 7.89 37.73
C GLY A 583 -13.29 6.80 36.97
N SER A 584 -13.52 7.03 35.67
CA SER A 584 -14.38 6.17 34.84
C SER A 584 -13.86 4.72 34.74
N GLY A 585 -14.69 3.77 35.17
CA GLY A 585 -14.36 2.35 35.23
C GLY A 585 -13.79 1.87 36.57
N CYS A 586 -13.75 2.74 37.59
CA CYS A 586 -13.41 2.32 38.95
C CYS A 586 -14.39 1.24 39.46
N GLN A 587 -13.83 0.17 40.04
CA GLN A 587 -14.56 -0.99 40.55
C GLN A 587 -14.94 -0.77 42.02
N SER A 588 -16.16 -0.30 42.26
CA SER A 588 -16.62 0.11 43.61
C SER A 588 -16.74 -1.03 44.62
N GLU A 589 -16.78 -2.29 44.16
CA GLU A 589 -16.76 -3.47 45.02
C GLU A 589 -15.37 -3.71 45.65
N PHE A 590 -14.30 -3.16 45.04
CA PHE A 590 -12.91 -3.38 45.40
C PHE A 590 -12.14 -2.08 45.78
N GLY A 591 -12.75 -0.90 45.70
CA GLY A 591 -12.14 0.38 46.11
C GLY A 591 -13.14 1.56 46.16
N GLN A 592 -12.70 2.74 46.61
CA GLN A 592 -13.58 3.90 46.85
C GLN A 592 -13.73 4.81 45.61
N CYS A 593 -14.67 4.53 44.73
CA CYS A 593 -14.87 5.32 43.49
C CYS A 593 -15.60 6.65 43.73
N HIS A 594 -15.30 7.67 42.93
CA HIS A 594 -16.01 8.95 42.97
C HIS A 594 -17.37 8.84 42.24
N SER A 595 -18.49 9.10 42.91
CA SER A 595 -19.84 9.02 42.33
C SER A 595 -20.45 10.39 42.01
N SER A 596 -20.95 10.58 40.79
CA SER A 596 -21.86 11.67 40.40
C SER A 596 -23.32 11.17 40.31
N THR A 597 -24.19 11.64 41.23
CA THR A 597 -25.68 11.73 41.32
C THR A 597 -26.60 10.99 40.28
N SER A 598 -27.33 9.91 40.67
CA SER A 598 -28.79 9.71 41.02
C SER A 598 -29.83 9.51 39.86
N THR A 599 -30.77 8.52 39.78
CA THR A 599 -31.89 8.15 40.70
C THR A 599 -32.66 6.80 40.39
N LYS A 600 -32.98 6.02 41.48
CA LYS A 600 -34.16 5.19 41.96
C LYS A 600 -34.90 3.99 41.26
N LYS A 601 -35.26 3.03 42.16
CA LYS A 601 -35.82 1.63 42.26
C LYS A 601 -37.40 1.51 42.36
N PRO A 602 -38.19 0.37 42.24
CA PRO A 602 -38.47 -0.75 43.23
C PRO A 602 -39.03 -2.12 42.70
N SER A 603 -39.64 -2.99 43.54
CA SER A 603 -39.13 -4.25 44.17
C SER A 603 -40.25 -5.31 44.42
N ILE A 604 -39.87 -6.59 44.73
CA ILE A 604 -40.60 -7.74 45.42
C ILE A 604 -41.72 -8.45 44.58
N THR A 605 -42.12 -9.75 44.64
CA THR A 605 -42.07 -10.88 45.62
C THR A 605 -42.28 -12.24 44.91
N THR A 606 -41.77 -13.33 45.51
CA THR A 606 -41.71 -14.73 45.03
C THR A 606 -42.87 -15.62 45.53
N THR A 607 -43.28 -16.60 44.71
CA THR A 607 -43.95 -17.85 45.18
C THR A 607 -43.50 -19.03 44.30
N THR A 608 -43.20 -20.19 44.91
CA THR A 608 -42.69 -21.40 44.25
C THR A 608 -43.59 -22.58 44.58
N THR A 609 -43.88 -23.43 43.58
CA THR A 609 -44.48 -24.75 43.77
C THR A 609 -43.79 -25.78 42.86
N THR A 610 -43.51 -26.95 43.44
CA THR A 610 -42.66 -28.06 42.98
C THR A 610 -43.50 -29.17 42.32
N THR A 611 -43.01 -29.85 41.28
CA THR A 611 -43.40 -31.25 40.97
C THR A 611 -42.35 -31.97 40.10
N THR A 612 -42.37 -33.31 40.16
CA THR A 612 -41.22 -34.23 40.13
C THR A 612 -41.28 -35.26 38.97
N THR A 613 -40.09 -35.75 38.56
CA THR A 613 -39.77 -37.09 37.95
C THR A 613 -40.31 -37.44 36.53
N THR A 614 -39.52 -38.05 35.64
CA THR A 614 -39.10 -39.46 35.71
C THR A 614 -37.85 -39.76 34.87
N THR A 615 -37.07 -40.75 35.31
CA THR A 615 -35.79 -41.25 34.80
C THR A 615 -35.85 -42.09 33.52
N THR A 616 -34.78 -42.02 32.70
CA THR A 616 -34.17 -43.21 32.07
C THR A 616 -32.69 -42.93 31.77
N ALA A 617 -31.82 -43.89 32.11
CA ALA A 617 -30.37 -43.77 32.00
C ALA A 617 -29.87 -44.09 30.58
N THR A 618 -28.89 -43.33 30.08
CA THR A 618 -27.92 -43.75 29.05
C THR A 618 -26.66 -42.88 29.10
N THR A 619 -25.55 -43.48 28.70
CA THR A 619 -24.13 -43.16 28.89
C THR A 619 -23.53 -41.97 28.12
N LYS A 620 -22.42 -41.43 28.68
CA LYS A 620 -21.30 -40.66 28.07
C LYS A 620 -21.64 -39.31 27.40
N SER A 621 -21.25 -38.21 28.04
CA SER A 621 -21.13 -36.90 27.39
C SER A 621 -19.68 -36.67 26.96
N SER A 622 -19.43 -36.74 25.65
CA SER A 622 -18.18 -36.33 25.00
C SER A 622 -18.22 -34.83 24.72
N LEU A 623 -17.22 -34.08 25.22
CA LEU A 623 -16.93 -32.71 24.77
C LEU A 623 -16.80 -32.68 23.22
N PRO A 624 -17.31 -31.62 22.55
CA PRO A 624 -17.29 -31.53 21.08
C PRO A 624 -15.86 -31.54 20.54
N THR A 625 -15.65 -32.10 19.34
CA THR A 625 -14.33 -32.09 18.69
C THR A 625 -14.10 -30.74 18.00
N SER A 626 -12.96 -30.14 18.26
CA SER A 626 -12.54 -28.86 17.69
C SER A 626 -12.39 -28.95 16.17
N THR A 627 -12.93 -27.95 15.47
CA THR A 627 -12.83 -27.79 14.00
C THR A 627 -11.94 -26.62 13.58
N ASN A 628 -11.39 -25.87 14.53
CA ASN A 628 -10.58 -24.66 14.28
C ASN A 628 -9.14 -24.78 14.83
N GLY A 629 -8.74 -25.98 15.26
CA GLY A 629 -7.42 -26.27 15.82
C GLY A 629 -7.21 -25.86 17.28
N LYS A 630 -8.20 -25.24 17.93
CA LYS A 630 -8.14 -24.83 19.34
C LYS A 630 -8.80 -25.84 20.27
N CYS A 631 -8.35 -25.95 21.51
CA CYS A 631 -8.90 -26.87 22.49
C CYS A 631 -8.99 -26.23 23.88
N GLY A 632 -9.94 -26.69 24.68
CA GLY A 632 -10.21 -26.14 26.00
C GLY A 632 -11.69 -26.11 26.32
N SER A 633 -12.05 -25.59 27.49
CA SER A 633 -13.43 -25.57 28.00
C SER A 633 -14.42 -24.81 27.10
N LYS A 634 -13.93 -23.93 26.21
CA LYS A 634 -14.73 -23.18 25.23
C LYS A 634 -14.73 -23.80 23.83
N ASP A 635 -13.68 -24.51 23.44
CA ASP A 635 -13.42 -24.94 22.06
C ASP A 635 -13.49 -26.46 21.86
N GLY A 636 -13.60 -27.23 22.94
CA GLY A 636 -13.76 -28.68 22.90
C GLY A 636 -12.43 -29.47 22.87
N LYS A 637 -12.49 -30.75 22.49
CA LYS A 637 -11.33 -31.65 22.44
C LYS A 637 -10.66 -31.64 21.08
N CYS A 638 -9.37 -31.93 21.06
CA CYS A 638 -8.62 -32.14 19.84
C CYS A 638 -9.08 -33.38 19.07
N PRO A 639 -8.88 -33.40 17.73
CA PRO A 639 -9.09 -34.58 16.91
C PRO A 639 -8.32 -35.81 17.44
N SER A 640 -8.82 -37.00 17.11
CA SER A 640 -8.25 -38.26 17.61
C SER A 640 -6.75 -38.38 17.29
N GLY A 641 -5.95 -38.65 18.32
CA GLY A 641 -4.49 -38.75 18.23
C GLY A 641 -3.71 -37.44 18.38
N GLU A 642 -4.37 -36.33 18.73
CA GLU A 642 -3.74 -35.03 19.01
C GLU A 642 -3.81 -34.65 20.49
N CYS A 643 -2.80 -33.91 20.93
CA CYS A 643 -2.62 -33.37 22.27
C CYS A 643 -3.16 -31.95 22.34
N CYS A 644 -3.71 -31.55 23.50
CA CYS A 644 -4.12 -30.17 23.74
C CYS A 644 -3.05 -29.46 24.55
N SER A 645 -2.35 -28.47 23.97
CA SER A 645 -1.27 -27.76 24.66
C SER A 645 -1.78 -26.91 25.83
N LYS A 646 -0.89 -26.47 26.73
CA LYS A 646 -1.23 -25.53 27.82
C LYS A 646 -1.81 -24.19 27.33
N TYR A 647 -1.63 -23.88 26.05
CA TYR A 647 -2.11 -22.67 25.39
C TYR A 647 -3.42 -22.88 24.61
N GLY A 648 -4.00 -24.09 24.68
CA GLY A 648 -5.31 -24.39 24.08
C GLY A 648 -5.26 -24.66 22.58
N TRP A 649 -4.23 -25.36 22.09
CA TRP A 649 -4.10 -25.76 20.68
C TRP A 649 -3.88 -27.25 20.50
N CYS A 650 -4.36 -27.78 19.38
CA CYS A 650 -4.25 -29.19 19.01
C CYS A 650 -3.00 -29.48 18.17
N GLY A 651 -2.27 -30.55 18.51
CA GLY A 651 -1.09 -30.98 17.75
C GLY A 651 -0.46 -32.27 18.28
N LYS A 652 0.48 -32.86 17.53
CA LYS A 652 1.09 -34.18 17.84
C LYS A 652 2.53 -34.13 18.34
N SER A 653 3.17 -32.96 18.30
CA SER A 653 4.58 -32.80 18.70
C SER A 653 4.72 -32.63 20.21
N GLU A 654 5.95 -32.75 20.72
CA GLU A 654 6.26 -32.61 22.15
C GLU A 654 5.85 -31.24 22.73
N ALA A 655 5.82 -30.19 21.90
CA ALA A 655 5.32 -28.87 22.30
C ALA A 655 3.83 -28.86 22.69
N TYR A 656 3.03 -29.81 22.18
CA TYR A 656 1.60 -29.96 22.48
C TYR A 656 1.36 -31.07 23.50
N CYS A 657 2.17 -32.13 23.47
CA CYS A 657 1.99 -33.32 24.28
C CYS A 657 2.80 -33.33 25.59
N GLY A 658 3.76 -32.41 25.75
CA GLY A 658 4.64 -32.31 26.91
C GLY A 658 4.05 -31.53 28.09
N SER A 659 4.91 -30.90 28.88
CA SER A 659 4.55 -30.25 30.16
C SER A 659 3.46 -29.19 30.01
N GLY A 660 2.31 -29.44 30.64
CA GLY A 660 1.12 -28.58 30.60
C GLY A 660 0.06 -28.99 29.57
N CYS A 661 0.22 -30.14 28.93
CA CYS A 661 -0.85 -30.71 28.11
C CYS A 661 -2.14 -30.93 28.93
N GLN A 662 -3.26 -30.50 28.36
CA GLN A 662 -4.58 -30.55 28.98
C GLN A 662 -5.28 -31.88 28.64
N SER A 663 -5.13 -32.89 29.51
CA SER A 663 -5.62 -34.26 29.27
C SER A 663 -7.14 -34.39 29.13
N GLU A 664 -7.89 -33.39 29.60
CA GLU A 664 -9.35 -33.33 29.42
C GLU A 664 -9.75 -33.06 27.96
N PHE A 665 -8.86 -32.39 27.19
CA PHE A 665 -9.10 -31.90 25.84
C PHE A 665 -8.16 -32.50 24.78
N GLY A 666 -7.22 -33.39 25.11
CA GLY A 666 -6.35 -34.07 24.15
C GLY A 666 -5.53 -35.23 24.76
N HIS A 667 -4.79 -35.97 23.94
CA HIS A 667 -4.02 -37.15 24.38
C HIS A 667 -2.60 -36.80 24.84
N CYS A 668 -2.42 -36.47 26.13
CA CYS A 668 -1.10 -36.16 26.69
C CYS A 668 -0.23 -37.42 26.83
N LYS A 669 1.09 -37.27 26.62
CA LYS A 669 2.08 -38.37 26.69
C LYS A 669 2.73 -38.48 28.05
#